data_AF-A0A9J7K6Z0-F1
#
_entry.id   AF-A0A9J7K6Z0-F1
#
_cell.length_a   1.000
_cell.length_b   1.000
_cell.length_c   1.000
_cell.angle_alpha   90.00
_cell.angle_beta   90.00
_cell.angle_gamma   90.00
#
_symmetry.space_group_name_H-M   'P 1'
#
loop_
_entity.id
_entity.type
_entity.pdbx_description
1 polymer ?
#
loop_
_entity_poly.entity_id
_entity_poly.type
_entity_poly.pdbx_seq_one_letter_code
_entity_poly.pdbx_strand_id
1 'polypeptide(L)'
;MPNSRPRPRRGSGDGAGAVGRDRLVARSLQSAEHCLGAQDFGTAYAHYLLVLSLAPELKEDVKSLFYCCEDTMTKATLETFQYTLFKWAEELDALSRIQDLLGCYEQALELFPDDEVICNSMGEHLFRMGFRDEAAGYFHKAVKLNPDFSDAKENFYRVANWLVERWHFIMLNDTKRNRIYNAAIQKAVCSGSKSVLDIGTGTGILSMFAKKAGAHSVYACELSKTMYELACDVVAANKMEDGIKLLHMKSLDIEIPKHIPERVSLVVTETVDAGVFGEGIVESLIHAWEHLLLQPKTKGENGNCGQYGKVIPASVVIFGMAVECAEIRRHHRVSTKDIAGVHLPANVTFQSPAYSCVDTGEAVEPYTTEKMSRIPGGYLPLTECFEIMKVDFNSLQELKSLAAKEPCPLSVPAVKEGMLDAVMVWFVLQLDDEHSLSTSPGEETCWEQAVYPVQALADYWIKPGDRVTMEASCQDCYLRIQSVNILHLEHEMEVIKNFTKSKDLLSLGNEAELCSALANLQTSRADALEQTCVLEPTEIALLNNIPYHEGFKIAMRKVLSSLAPEKLCQPVDTHCQDIEMSSGSEQSGTAPSTSDPFYVLDVSEGFSLLPIIAGTLGDVKPYSSVEKDQHCITLDLISEANHFPKETLEFWLRHIEDESAVLQRPKSDKLWSIIILDVIEPSGLIQQEIMEKAAISRCLLQSGGKIFPQYVLMFGMLVESQTLVEESAVQGTEHTLGLNIAPFINQFQKERGQDKTSSSSIPTTVRYPACSQDLGCHSDSRNG
;
A
#
# COMPACT_ATOMS: atom_id res chain seq x y z
N MET A 1 7.69 -65.11 15.76
CA MET A 1 7.23 -66.49 16.06
C MET A 1 5.73 -66.46 16.31
N PRO A 2 4.94 -67.33 15.64
CA PRO A 2 3.49 -67.16 15.51
C PRO A 2 2.71 -68.06 16.48
N ASN A 3 1.50 -67.66 16.86
CA ASN A 3 0.50 -68.57 17.40
C ASN A 3 -0.74 -68.55 16.49
N SER A 4 -0.76 -69.52 15.59
CA SER A 4 -1.89 -69.91 14.77
C SER A 4 -2.90 -70.73 15.59
N ARG A 5 -4.18 -70.37 15.54
CA ARG A 5 -5.27 -71.36 15.51
C ARG A 5 -6.31 -70.97 14.44
N PRO A 6 -6.79 -71.95 13.64
CA PRO A 6 -7.58 -71.70 12.43
C PRO A 6 -9.08 -71.80 12.69
N ARG A 7 -9.90 -71.06 11.93
CA ARG A 7 -11.30 -71.36 11.56
C ARG A 7 -11.93 -70.19 10.76
N PRO A 8 -12.92 -70.43 9.91
CA PRO A 8 -12.93 -71.27 8.71
C PRO A 8 -13.10 -70.40 7.44
N ARG A 9 -12.81 -70.97 6.27
CA ARG A 9 -13.25 -70.41 4.98
C ARG A 9 -14.79 -70.26 4.98
N ARG A 10 -15.27 -69.03 5.12
CA ARG A 10 -16.52 -68.54 4.47
C ARG A 10 -16.01 -67.72 3.29
N GLY A 11 -16.11 -68.19 2.06
CA GLY A 11 -17.37 -68.42 1.38
C GLY A 11 -17.87 -67.07 0.89
N SER A 12 -17.44 -66.68 -0.32
CA SER A 12 -18.07 -65.70 -1.22
C SER A 12 -18.94 -64.64 -0.53
N GLY A 13 -18.31 -63.55 -0.10
CA GLY A 13 -18.97 -62.44 0.59
C GLY A 13 -18.92 -61.10 -0.14
N ASP A 14 -18.53 -61.04 -1.41
CA ASP A 14 -18.48 -59.78 -2.17
C ASP A 14 -19.87 -59.20 -2.50
N GLY A 15 -20.95 -59.96 -2.30
CA GLY A 15 -22.32 -59.53 -2.63
C GLY A 15 -23.10 -58.85 -1.50
N ALA A 16 -22.83 -59.15 -0.22
CA ALA A 16 -23.66 -58.65 0.89
C ALA A 16 -23.23 -57.25 1.39
N GLY A 17 -21.92 -56.94 1.32
CA GLY A 17 -21.39 -55.63 1.65
C GLY A 17 -21.76 -54.56 0.61
N ALA A 18 -21.73 -54.94 -0.68
CA ALA A 18 -22.16 -54.07 -1.79
C ALA A 18 -23.65 -53.70 -1.68
N VAL A 19 -24.54 -54.69 -1.50
CA VAL A 19 -25.99 -54.43 -1.36
C VAL A 19 -26.34 -53.58 -0.13
N GLY A 20 -25.57 -53.71 0.97
CA GLY A 20 -25.73 -52.86 2.16
C GLY A 20 -25.28 -51.42 1.92
N ARG A 21 -24.14 -51.23 1.23
CA ARG A 21 -23.59 -49.94 0.80
C ARG A 21 -24.56 -49.23 -0.15
N ASP A 22 -25.05 -49.91 -1.19
CA ASP A 22 -25.97 -49.33 -2.18
C ASP A 22 -27.30 -48.88 -1.55
N ARG A 23 -27.82 -49.67 -0.61
CA ARG A 23 -29.04 -49.32 0.14
C ARG A 23 -28.82 -48.12 1.07
N LEU A 24 -27.64 -47.98 1.65
CA LEU A 24 -27.29 -46.83 2.49
C LEU A 24 -27.14 -45.57 1.64
N VAL A 25 -26.45 -45.67 0.50
CA VAL A 25 -26.31 -44.57 -0.48
C VAL A 25 -27.69 -44.09 -0.95
N ALA A 26 -28.56 -44.98 -1.40
CA ALA A 26 -29.91 -44.62 -1.87
C ALA A 26 -30.77 -43.95 -0.78
N ARG A 27 -30.67 -44.42 0.47
CA ARG A 27 -31.38 -43.80 1.61
C ARG A 27 -30.83 -42.43 1.96
N SER A 28 -29.51 -42.30 2.02
CA SER A 28 -28.85 -41.02 2.34
C SER A 28 -29.11 -39.99 1.24
N LEU A 29 -29.17 -40.39 -0.03
CA LEU A 29 -29.53 -39.51 -1.14
C LEU A 29 -30.99 -39.03 -1.01
N GLN A 30 -31.92 -39.93 -0.74
CA GLN A 30 -33.32 -39.55 -0.49
C GLN A 30 -33.47 -38.61 0.71
N SER A 31 -32.70 -38.84 1.79
CA SER A 31 -32.65 -37.92 2.94
C SER A 31 -32.07 -36.56 2.56
N ALA A 32 -31.00 -36.53 1.75
CA ALA A 32 -30.40 -35.29 1.28
C ALA A 32 -31.40 -34.45 0.48
N GLU A 33 -32.12 -35.05 -0.48
CA GLU A 33 -33.15 -34.39 -1.29
C GLU A 33 -34.32 -33.88 -0.44
N HIS A 34 -34.76 -34.67 0.55
CA HIS A 34 -35.82 -34.27 1.47
C HIS A 34 -35.40 -33.07 2.34
N CYS A 35 -34.20 -33.12 2.94
CA CYS A 35 -33.66 -32.01 3.73
C CYS A 35 -33.48 -30.74 2.87
N LEU A 36 -32.99 -30.89 1.64
CA LEU A 36 -32.86 -29.77 0.70
C LEU A 36 -34.22 -29.13 0.39
N GLY A 37 -35.25 -29.94 0.13
CA GLY A 37 -36.61 -29.45 -0.08
C GLY A 37 -37.22 -28.75 1.14
N ALA A 38 -36.76 -29.13 2.34
CA ALA A 38 -37.12 -28.49 3.61
C ALA A 38 -36.26 -27.26 3.96
N GLN A 39 -35.30 -26.88 3.10
CA GLN A 39 -34.32 -25.81 3.35
C GLN A 39 -33.42 -26.06 4.58
N ASP A 40 -33.21 -27.33 4.95
CA ASP A 40 -32.22 -27.73 5.96
C ASP A 40 -30.90 -28.08 5.26
N PHE A 41 -30.15 -27.03 4.90
CA PHE A 41 -28.95 -27.16 4.05
C PHE A 41 -27.80 -27.86 4.77
N GLY A 42 -27.62 -27.65 6.09
CA GLY A 42 -26.57 -28.31 6.85
C GLY A 42 -26.74 -29.83 6.92
N THR A 43 -27.96 -30.31 7.18
CA THR A 43 -28.25 -31.76 7.20
C THR A 43 -28.21 -32.34 5.79
N ALA A 44 -28.70 -31.60 4.79
CA ALA A 44 -28.60 -32.01 3.39
C ALA A 44 -27.13 -32.15 2.94
N TYR A 45 -26.28 -31.18 3.28
CA TYR A 45 -24.84 -31.19 2.99
C TYR A 45 -24.16 -32.42 3.60
N ALA A 46 -24.40 -32.71 4.87
CA ALA A 46 -23.83 -33.88 5.55
C ALA A 46 -24.26 -35.21 4.88
N HIS A 47 -25.53 -35.31 4.44
CA HIS A 47 -26.00 -36.49 3.72
C HIS A 47 -25.38 -36.61 2.33
N TYR A 48 -25.23 -35.52 1.58
CA TYR A 48 -24.51 -35.55 0.30
C TYR A 48 -23.03 -35.89 0.46
N LEU A 49 -22.34 -35.33 1.45
CA LEU A 49 -20.94 -35.65 1.76
C LEU A 49 -20.77 -37.15 2.02
N LEU A 50 -21.68 -37.73 2.81
CA LEU A 50 -21.69 -39.17 3.09
C LEU A 50 -21.94 -40.00 1.83
N VAL A 51 -22.90 -39.60 0.99
CA VAL A 51 -23.19 -40.28 -0.29
C VAL A 51 -21.95 -40.28 -1.18
N LEU A 52 -21.33 -39.12 -1.39
CA LEU A 52 -20.18 -38.95 -2.28
C LEU A 52 -18.90 -39.62 -1.73
N SER A 53 -18.77 -39.72 -0.41
CA SER A 53 -17.69 -40.48 0.23
C SER A 53 -17.90 -41.99 0.10
N LEU A 54 -19.16 -42.45 0.22
CA LEU A 54 -19.51 -43.86 0.13
C LEU A 54 -19.64 -44.35 -1.31
N ALA A 55 -19.85 -43.51 -2.32
CA ALA A 55 -19.97 -43.91 -3.72
C ALA A 55 -19.11 -43.01 -4.61
N PRO A 56 -17.77 -43.19 -4.63
CA PRO A 56 -16.87 -42.40 -5.47
C PRO A 56 -17.17 -42.51 -6.97
N GLU A 57 -17.80 -43.61 -7.41
CA GLU A 57 -18.31 -43.78 -8.77
C GLU A 57 -19.27 -42.66 -9.21
N LEU A 58 -20.02 -42.04 -8.27
CA LEU A 58 -20.86 -40.88 -8.55
C LEU A 58 -20.07 -39.60 -8.82
N LYS A 59 -18.73 -39.63 -8.66
CA LYS A 59 -17.83 -38.51 -8.95
C LYS A 59 -17.26 -38.55 -10.38
N GLU A 60 -17.03 -39.73 -10.96
CA GLU A 60 -16.21 -39.89 -12.17
C GLU A 60 -16.93 -39.61 -13.51
N ASP A 61 -18.26 -39.62 -13.57
CA ASP A 61 -19.00 -39.39 -14.84
C ASP A 61 -19.14 -37.90 -15.23
N VAL A 62 -18.49 -36.99 -14.50
CA VAL A 62 -18.60 -35.53 -14.72
C VAL A 62 -17.63 -35.01 -15.80
N LYS A 63 -16.54 -35.72 -16.12
CA LYS A 63 -15.51 -35.23 -17.08
C LYS A 63 -15.60 -35.78 -18.52
N SER A 64 -16.45 -36.78 -18.84
CA SER A 64 -16.42 -37.40 -20.19
C SER A 64 -17.41 -36.85 -21.23
N LEU A 65 -18.32 -35.94 -20.86
CA LEU A 65 -19.34 -35.41 -21.77
C LEU A 65 -19.03 -34.00 -22.27
N PHE A 66 -18.05 -33.89 -23.18
CA PHE A 66 -18.06 -32.77 -24.14
C PHE A 66 -18.56 -33.18 -25.53
N TYR A 67 -18.71 -34.47 -25.84
CA TYR A 67 -19.44 -34.93 -27.02
C TYR A 67 -20.07 -36.30 -26.74
N CYS A 68 -21.40 -36.37 -26.90
CA CYS A 68 -22.26 -37.57 -26.96
C CYS A 68 -22.95 -38.06 -25.66
N CYS A 69 -24.22 -37.63 -25.53
CA CYS A 69 -25.44 -38.32 -25.10
C CYS A 69 -25.53 -39.11 -23.77
N GLU A 70 -26.58 -38.73 -23.01
CA GLU A 70 -27.40 -39.54 -22.07
C GLU A 70 -26.72 -40.17 -20.84
N ASP A 71 -26.36 -39.33 -19.86
CA ASP A 71 -26.56 -39.68 -18.43
C ASP A 71 -26.89 -38.42 -17.60
N THR A 72 -28.19 -38.19 -17.37
CA THR A 72 -28.74 -36.96 -16.77
C THR A 72 -28.68 -36.92 -15.23
N MET A 73 -28.33 -38.02 -14.56
CA MET A 73 -28.47 -38.12 -13.10
C MET A 73 -27.22 -37.64 -12.32
N THR A 74 -26.02 -37.80 -12.88
CA THR A 74 -24.76 -37.49 -12.18
C THR A 74 -24.41 -36.00 -12.22
N LYS A 75 -24.66 -35.32 -13.35
CA LYS A 75 -24.52 -33.86 -13.48
C LYS A 75 -25.45 -33.11 -12.51
N ALA A 76 -26.69 -33.59 -12.36
CA ALA A 76 -27.64 -33.04 -11.40
C ALA A 76 -27.17 -33.20 -9.94
N THR A 77 -26.44 -34.27 -9.62
CA THR A 77 -25.97 -34.53 -8.25
C THR A 77 -24.84 -33.56 -7.85
N LEU A 78 -23.89 -33.26 -8.75
CA LEU A 78 -22.84 -32.27 -8.48
C LEU A 78 -23.40 -30.85 -8.37
N GLU A 79 -24.25 -30.44 -9.31
CA GLU A 79 -24.91 -29.12 -9.28
C GLU A 79 -25.75 -28.95 -8.00
N THR A 80 -26.44 -30.01 -7.57
CA THR A 80 -27.21 -30.00 -6.32
C THR A 80 -26.33 -29.99 -5.08
N PHE A 81 -25.19 -30.69 -5.09
CA PHE A 81 -24.20 -30.65 -4.01
C PHE A 81 -23.58 -29.25 -3.87
N GLN A 82 -23.14 -28.65 -4.98
CA GLN A 82 -22.61 -27.29 -5.03
C GLN A 82 -23.65 -26.29 -4.50
N TYR A 83 -24.90 -26.36 -5.00
CA TYR A 83 -25.98 -25.51 -4.50
C TYR A 83 -26.21 -25.65 -2.99
N THR A 84 -26.21 -26.90 -2.49
CA THR A 84 -26.39 -27.16 -1.05
C THR A 84 -25.22 -26.63 -0.23
N LEU A 85 -23.98 -26.81 -0.69
CA LEU A 85 -22.78 -26.26 -0.08
C LEU A 85 -22.86 -24.73 0.01
N PHE A 86 -23.21 -24.05 -1.08
CA PHE A 86 -23.25 -22.59 -1.12
C PHE A 86 -24.33 -22.02 -0.21
N LYS A 87 -25.52 -22.62 -0.19
CA LYS A 87 -26.60 -22.22 0.73
C LYS A 87 -26.21 -22.45 2.18
N TRP A 88 -25.54 -23.57 2.48
CA TRP A 88 -25.05 -23.84 3.82
C TRP A 88 -23.92 -22.87 4.24
N ALA A 89 -23.02 -22.53 3.32
CA ALA A 89 -21.97 -21.55 3.55
C ALA A 89 -22.56 -20.15 3.83
N GLU A 90 -23.56 -19.70 3.07
CA GLU A 90 -24.28 -18.44 3.33
C GLU A 90 -24.89 -18.40 4.74
N GLU A 91 -25.50 -19.50 5.20
CA GLU A 91 -26.04 -19.59 6.57
C GLU A 91 -24.97 -19.55 7.65
N LEU A 92 -23.84 -20.24 7.44
CA LEU A 92 -22.72 -20.23 8.37
C LEU A 92 -22.07 -18.85 8.47
N ASP A 93 -21.94 -18.17 7.34
CA ASP A 93 -21.41 -16.81 7.25
C ASP A 93 -22.30 -15.81 8.01
N ALA A 94 -23.63 -15.89 7.81
CA ALA A 94 -24.61 -15.07 8.53
C ALA A 94 -24.61 -15.32 10.05
N LEU A 95 -24.20 -16.52 10.49
CA LEU A 95 -24.04 -16.88 11.90
C LEU A 95 -22.62 -16.61 12.44
N SER A 96 -21.73 -16.04 11.62
CA SER A 96 -20.31 -15.81 11.94
C SER A 96 -19.56 -17.09 12.36
N ARG A 97 -19.98 -18.25 11.87
CA ARG A 97 -19.35 -19.57 12.14
C ARG A 97 -18.25 -19.87 11.13
N ILE A 98 -17.21 -19.04 11.13
CA ILE A 98 -16.17 -19.02 10.11
C ILE A 98 -15.40 -20.35 9.99
N GLN A 99 -15.05 -20.97 11.11
CA GLN A 99 -14.32 -22.25 11.11
C GLN A 99 -15.11 -23.38 10.44
N ASP A 100 -16.42 -23.45 10.71
CA ASP A 100 -17.28 -24.46 10.11
C ASP A 100 -17.46 -24.21 8.62
N LEU A 101 -17.52 -22.94 8.20
CA LEU A 101 -17.62 -22.55 6.80
C LEU A 101 -16.41 -23.02 5.99
N LEU A 102 -15.20 -22.70 6.47
CA LEU A 102 -13.95 -23.12 5.82
C LEU A 102 -13.84 -24.65 5.81
N GLY A 103 -14.21 -25.31 6.92
CA GLY A 103 -14.23 -26.77 7.00
C GLY A 103 -15.19 -27.43 6.00
N CYS A 104 -16.32 -26.80 5.67
CA CYS A 104 -17.21 -27.30 4.62
C CYS A 104 -16.54 -27.22 3.23
N TYR A 105 -15.90 -26.10 2.89
CA TYR A 105 -15.19 -25.98 1.63
C TYR A 105 -13.99 -26.93 1.53
N GLU A 106 -13.23 -27.12 2.60
CA GLU A 106 -12.12 -28.09 2.65
C GLU A 106 -12.61 -29.51 2.37
N GLN A 107 -13.68 -29.94 3.07
CA GLN A 107 -14.30 -31.25 2.83
C GLN A 107 -14.83 -31.40 1.40
N ALA A 108 -15.41 -30.35 0.83
CA ALA A 108 -15.89 -30.36 -0.55
C ALA A 108 -14.72 -30.49 -1.55
N LEU A 109 -13.60 -29.79 -1.32
CA LEU A 109 -12.40 -29.83 -2.14
C LEU A 109 -11.59 -31.13 -1.97
N GLU A 110 -11.70 -31.83 -0.83
CA GLU A 110 -11.20 -33.20 -0.69
C GLU A 110 -11.96 -34.17 -1.62
N LEU A 111 -13.27 -33.95 -1.79
CA LEU A 111 -14.10 -34.77 -2.68
C LEU A 111 -13.91 -34.39 -4.16
N PHE A 112 -13.81 -33.09 -4.45
CA PHE A 112 -13.69 -32.51 -5.79
C PHE A 112 -12.52 -31.50 -5.86
N PRO A 113 -11.27 -31.98 -5.91
CA PRO A 113 -10.09 -31.11 -5.87
C PRO A 113 -9.93 -30.23 -7.12
N ASP A 114 -10.57 -30.59 -8.24
CA ASP A 114 -10.48 -29.92 -9.54
C ASP A 114 -11.79 -29.19 -9.92
N ASP A 115 -12.66 -28.87 -8.95
CA ASP A 115 -13.89 -28.13 -9.20
C ASP A 115 -13.64 -26.63 -9.17
N GLU A 116 -13.77 -25.97 -10.32
CA GLU A 116 -13.48 -24.54 -10.46
C GLU A 116 -14.47 -23.65 -9.70
N VAL A 117 -15.73 -24.09 -9.55
CA VAL A 117 -16.79 -23.30 -8.91
C VAL A 117 -16.57 -23.29 -7.40
N ILE A 118 -16.30 -24.46 -6.81
CA ILE A 118 -15.98 -24.59 -5.38
C ILE A 118 -14.68 -23.83 -5.05
N CYS A 119 -13.66 -23.92 -5.91
CA CYS A 119 -12.44 -23.13 -5.75
C CYS A 119 -12.75 -21.61 -5.74
N ASN A 120 -13.52 -21.11 -6.72
CA ASN A 120 -13.88 -19.69 -6.76
C ASN A 120 -14.67 -19.26 -5.51
N SER A 121 -15.68 -20.03 -5.08
CA SER A 121 -16.49 -19.68 -3.91
C SER A 121 -15.71 -19.71 -2.60
N MET A 122 -14.74 -20.62 -2.44
CA MET A 122 -13.81 -20.59 -1.30
C MET A 122 -12.97 -19.31 -1.31
N GLY A 123 -12.44 -18.94 -2.47
CA GLY A 123 -11.69 -17.70 -2.66
C GLY A 123 -12.51 -16.45 -2.30
N GLU A 124 -13.78 -16.39 -2.69
CA GLU A 124 -14.67 -15.26 -2.36
C GLU A 124 -14.88 -15.07 -0.87
N HIS A 125 -15.05 -16.17 -0.12
CA HIS A 125 -15.20 -16.11 1.34
C HIS A 125 -13.90 -15.68 2.01
N LEU A 126 -12.76 -16.25 1.60
CA LEU A 126 -11.45 -15.85 2.10
C LEU A 126 -11.15 -14.37 1.82
N PHE A 127 -11.49 -13.90 0.62
CA PHE A 127 -11.32 -12.50 0.23
C PHE A 127 -12.17 -11.56 1.13
N ARG A 128 -13.44 -11.91 1.39
CA ARG A 128 -14.31 -11.14 2.30
C ARG A 128 -13.80 -11.10 3.74
N MET A 129 -13.08 -12.14 4.17
CA MET A 129 -12.45 -12.21 5.49
C MET A 129 -11.08 -11.51 5.55
N GLY A 130 -10.57 -10.98 4.43
CA GLY A 130 -9.28 -10.31 4.34
C GLY A 130 -8.08 -11.23 4.07
N PHE A 131 -8.29 -12.55 3.90
CA PHE A 131 -7.24 -13.53 3.55
C PHE A 131 -6.94 -13.49 2.05
N ARG A 132 -6.27 -12.42 1.61
CA ARG A 132 -6.05 -12.09 0.19
C ARG A 132 -5.17 -13.11 -0.53
N ASP A 133 -4.10 -13.58 0.11
CA ASP A 133 -3.12 -14.49 -0.51
C ASP A 133 -3.71 -15.88 -0.74
N GLU A 134 -4.44 -16.40 0.25
CA GLU A 134 -5.15 -17.67 0.14
C GLU A 134 -6.27 -17.57 -0.90
N ALA A 135 -7.04 -16.49 -0.87
CA ALA A 135 -8.11 -16.24 -1.85
C ALA A 135 -7.57 -16.25 -3.29
N ALA A 136 -6.47 -15.54 -3.52
CA ALA A 136 -5.73 -15.53 -4.77
C ALA A 136 -5.32 -16.91 -5.26
N GLY A 137 -4.78 -17.75 -4.38
CA GLY A 137 -4.42 -19.13 -4.72
C GLY A 137 -5.62 -19.92 -5.24
N TYR A 138 -6.79 -19.78 -4.60
CA TYR A 138 -8.02 -20.44 -5.03
C TYR A 138 -8.60 -19.88 -6.34
N PHE A 139 -8.60 -18.56 -6.52
CA PHE A 139 -9.03 -17.96 -7.79
C PHE A 139 -8.10 -18.35 -8.94
N HIS A 140 -6.78 -18.33 -8.72
CA HIS A 140 -5.82 -18.77 -9.72
C HIS A 140 -6.03 -20.23 -10.11
N LYS A 141 -6.27 -21.10 -9.12
CA LYS A 141 -6.60 -22.50 -9.36
C LYS A 141 -7.88 -22.65 -10.19
N ALA A 142 -8.94 -21.91 -9.87
CA ALA A 142 -10.18 -21.92 -10.65
C ALA A 142 -9.96 -21.47 -12.11
N VAL A 143 -9.17 -20.40 -12.34
CA VAL A 143 -8.81 -19.93 -13.68
C VAL A 143 -7.97 -20.96 -14.45
N LYS A 144 -7.06 -21.67 -13.76
CA LYS A 144 -6.24 -22.74 -14.36
C LYS A 144 -7.07 -23.96 -14.76
N LEU A 145 -8.08 -24.30 -13.97
CA LEU A 145 -9.01 -25.41 -14.23
C LEU A 145 -9.94 -25.07 -15.39
N ASN A 146 -10.50 -23.85 -15.41
CA ASN A 146 -11.40 -23.38 -16.45
C ASN A 146 -11.01 -21.96 -16.91
N PRO A 147 -10.19 -21.84 -17.96
CA PRO A 147 -9.78 -20.55 -18.50
C PRO A 147 -10.90 -19.72 -19.12
N ASP A 148 -12.15 -20.17 -19.21
CA ASP A 148 -13.29 -19.41 -19.71
C ASP A 148 -14.24 -18.96 -18.58
N PHE A 149 -13.96 -19.33 -17.32
CA PHE A 149 -14.76 -18.95 -16.17
C PHE A 149 -14.60 -17.47 -15.82
N SER A 150 -15.58 -16.65 -16.21
CA SER A 150 -15.50 -15.18 -16.12
C SER A 150 -15.45 -14.68 -14.68
N ASP A 151 -16.27 -15.24 -13.77
CA ASP A 151 -16.30 -14.80 -12.37
C ASP A 151 -14.96 -15.06 -11.67
N ALA A 152 -14.36 -16.25 -11.88
CA ALA A 152 -13.04 -16.58 -11.34
C ALA A 152 -11.93 -15.67 -11.90
N LYS A 153 -12.01 -15.27 -13.18
CA LYS A 153 -11.07 -14.30 -13.75
C LYS A 153 -11.21 -12.95 -13.11
N GLU A 154 -12.43 -12.42 -13.00
CA GLU A 154 -12.68 -11.13 -12.37
C GLU A 154 -12.19 -11.11 -10.93
N ASN A 155 -12.52 -12.14 -10.16
CA ASN A 155 -12.06 -12.30 -8.79
C ASN A 155 -10.54 -12.44 -8.69
N PHE A 156 -9.91 -13.23 -9.56
CA PHE A 156 -8.45 -13.33 -9.62
C PHE A 156 -7.81 -11.98 -9.94
N TYR A 157 -8.33 -11.23 -10.91
CA TYR A 157 -7.80 -9.92 -11.29
C TYR A 157 -7.93 -8.88 -10.18
N ARG A 158 -9.03 -8.93 -9.41
CA ARG A 158 -9.18 -8.09 -8.22
C ARG A 158 -8.04 -8.31 -7.24
N VAL A 159 -7.56 -9.55 -7.08
CA VAL A 159 -6.49 -9.87 -6.14
C VAL A 159 -5.08 -9.95 -6.71
N ALA A 160 -4.94 -10.08 -8.02
CA ALA A 160 -3.65 -10.26 -8.69
C ALA A 160 -2.66 -9.11 -8.40
N ASN A 161 -3.17 -7.91 -8.11
CA ASN A 161 -2.36 -6.76 -7.69
C ASN A 161 -1.50 -7.02 -6.45
N TRP A 162 -1.99 -7.83 -5.51
CA TRP A 162 -1.25 -8.13 -4.27
C TRP A 162 -0.23 -9.26 -4.45
N LEU A 163 -0.35 -10.06 -5.52
CA LEU A 163 0.47 -11.24 -5.74
C LEU A 163 1.74 -10.96 -6.54
N VAL A 164 1.64 -10.03 -7.49
CA VAL A 164 2.73 -9.65 -8.38
C VAL A 164 2.77 -8.13 -8.43
N GLU A 165 3.84 -7.57 -7.90
CA GLU A 165 4.01 -6.14 -7.91
C GLU A 165 4.17 -5.59 -9.32
N ARG A 166 3.63 -4.39 -9.55
CA ARG A 166 3.46 -3.81 -10.88
C ARG A 166 4.78 -3.47 -11.57
N TRP A 167 5.82 -3.16 -10.78
CA TRP A 167 7.14 -2.86 -11.32
C TRP A 167 7.76 -4.04 -12.08
N HIS A 168 7.38 -5.30 -11.82
CA HIS A 168 7.85 -6.44 -12.61
C HIS A 168 7.52 -6.31 -14.10
N PHE A 169 6.35 -5.77 -14.47
CA PHE A 169 5.97 -5.58 -15.87
C PHE A 169 6.87 -4.52 -16.53
N ILE A 170 7.09 -3.40 -15.85
CA ILE A 170 7.90 -2.28 -16.32
C ILE A 170 9.36 -2.73 -16.49
N MET A 171 9.93 -3.43 -15.50
CA MET A 171 11.29 -3.96 -15.57
C MET A 171 11.49 -4.97 -16.70
N LEU A 172 10.52 -5.88 -16.90
CA LEU A 172 10.61 -6.86 -17.99
C LEU A 172 10.50 -6.20 -19.37
N ASN A 173 9.76 -5.09 -19.47
CA ASN A 173 9.71 -4.26 -20.67
C ASN A 173 10.96 -3.36 -20.85
N ASP A 174 11.75 -3.12 -19.80
CA ASP A 174 13.01 -2.37 -19.89
C ASP A 174 14.10 -3.19 -20.61
N THR A 175 14.09 -3.05 -21.93
CA THR A 175 15.01 -3.76 -22.81
C THR A 175 16.46 -3.30 -22.61
N LYS A 176 16.69 -2.03 -22.24
CA LYS A 176 18.04 -1.50 -22.02
C LYS A 176 18.63 -2.17 -20.78
N ARG A 177 17.89 -2.19 -19.68
CA ARG A 177 18.24 -2.91 -18.45
C ARG A 177 18.53 -4.38 -18.72
N ASN A 178 17.63 -5.08 -19.42
CA ASN A 178 17.79 -6.50 -19.74
C ASN A 178 19.05 -6.79 -20.57
N ARG A 179 19.35 -5.94 -21.58
CA ARG A 179 20.56 -6.08 -22.41
C ARG A 179 21.85 -5.91 -21.62
N ILE A 180 21.89 -4.91 -20.74
CA ILE A 180 23.08 -4.57 -19.95
C ILE A 180 23.37 -5.66 -18.90
N TYR A 181 22.34 -6.15 -18.20
CA TYR A 181 22.48 -7.31 -17.31
C TYR A 181 22.93 -8.56 -18.05
N ASN A 182 22.30 -8.88 -19.19
CA ASN A 182 22.70 -10.04 -19.99
C ASN A 182 24.17 -9.95 -20.45
N ALA A 183 24.63 -8.76 -20.87
CA ALA A 183 26.01 -8.55 -21.29
C ALA A 183 27.01 -8.73 -20.14
N ALA A 184 26.75 -8.15 -18.96
CA ALA A 184 27.61 -8.28 -17.79
C ALA A 184 27.67 -9.73 -17.27
N ILE A 185 26.53 -10.40 -17.20
CA ILE A 185 26.45 -11.83 -16.82
C ILE A 185 27.21 -12.68 -17.84
N GLN A 186 27.01 -12.45 -19.13
CA GLN A 186 27.71 -13.17 -20.19
C GLN A 186 29.22 -12.99 -20.09
N LYS A 187 29.70 -11.76 -19.85
CA LYS A 187 31.12 -11.47 -19.63
C LYS A 187 31.67 -12.25 -18.45
N ALA A 188 30.99 -12.25 -17.30
CA ALA A 188 31.43 -12.97 -16.11
C ALA A 188 31.48 -14.50 -16.33
N VAL A 189 30.43 -15.06 -16.93
CA VAL A 189 30.32 -16.51 -17.21
C VAL A 189 31.34 -16.96 -18.25
N CYS A 190 31.57 -16.18 -19.31
CA CYS A 190 32.60 -16.46 -20.32
C CYS A 190 34.02 -16.33 -19.73
N SER A 191 34.21 -15.46 -18.73
CA SER A 191 35.50 -15.27 -18.05
C SER A 191 35.83 -16.36 -17.03
N GLY A 192 34.89 -17.28 -16.72
CA GLY A 192 35.15 -18.46 -15.90
C GLY A 192 34.20 -18.67 -14.72
N SER A 193 33.28 -17.73 -14.45
CA SER A 193 32.28 -17.90 -13.38
C SER A 193 31.18 -18.88 -13.81
N LYS A 194 31.36 -20.17 -13.51
CA LYS A 194 30.47 -21.25 -13.99
C LYS A 194 29.41 -21.70 -13.00
N SER A 195 29.53 -21.32 -11.73
CA SER A 195 28.55 -21.57 -10.68
C SER A 195 27.96 -20.24 -10.23
N VAL A 196 26.65 -20.07 -10.43
CA VAL A 196 25.93 -18.79 -10.27
C VAL A 196 24.80 -18.95 -9.25
N LEU A 197 24.65 -17.98 -8.35
CA LEU A 197 23.48 -17.80 -7.49
C LEU A 197 22.78 -16.48 -7.86
N ASP A 198 21.50 -16.55 -8.16
CA ASP A 198 20.64 -15.41 -8.46
C ASP A 198 19.71 -15.15 -7.26
N ILE A 199 19.91 -14.02 -6.57
CA ILE A 199 19.18 -13.66 -5.35
C ILE A 199 18.03 -12.71 -5.73
N GLY A 200 16.80 -13.06 -5.35
CA GLY A 200 15.61 -12.32 -5.76
C GLY A 200 15.31 -12.54 -7.24
N THR A 201 15.19 -13.81 -7.64
CA THR A 201 15.18 -14.19 -9.06
C THR A 201 13.95 -13.67 -9.82
N GLY A 202 12.86 -13.32 -9.13
CA GLY A 202 11.60 -12.90 -9.73
C GLY A 202 11.11 -13.95 -10.73
N THR A 203 11.15 -13.62 -12.03
CA THR A 203 10.73 -14.53 -13.11
C THR A 203 11.80 -15.55 -13.54
N GLY A 204 13.01 -15.48 -12.99
CA GLY A 204 14.15 -16.29 -13.42
C GLY A 204 14.93 -15.73 -14.62
N ILE A 205 14.65 -14.48 -15.05
CA ILE A 205 15.26 -13.88 -16.23
C ILE A 205 16.80 -13.85 -16.17
N LEU A 206 17.38 -13.45 -15.04
CA LEU A 206 18.83 -13.36 -14.86
C LEU A 206 19.48 -14.75 -14.77
N SER A 207 18.83 -15.69 -14.08
CA SER A 207 19.20 -17.11 -14.08
C SER A 207 19.24 -17.71 -15.49
N MET A 208 18.24 -17.41 -16.33
CA MET A 208 18.20 -17.87 -17.71
C MET A 208 19.28 -17.21 -18.57
N PHE A 209 19.62 -15.94 -18.35
CA PHE A 209 20.78 -15.30 -18.98
C PHE A 209 22.09 -16.01 -18.61
N ALA A 210 22.31 -16.29 -17.33
CA ALA A 210 23.48 -17.04 -16.86
C ALA A 210 23.56 -18.43 -17.50
N LYS A 211 22.43 -19.15 -17.56
CA LYS A 211 22.38 -20.48 -18.17
C LYS A 211 22.66 -20.43 -19.68
N LYS A 212 22.05 -19.49 -20.42
CA LYS A 212 22.30 -19.29 -21.86
C LYS A 212 23.75 -18.88 -22.14
N ALA A 213 24.38 -18.12 -21.25
CA ALA A 213 25.79 -17.75 -21.34
C ALA A 213 26.77 -18.93 -21.11
N GLY A 214 26.25 -20.10 -20.68
CA GLY A 214 27.04 -21.31 -20.48
C GLY A 214 27.54 -21.48 -19.04
N ALA A 215 26.77 -21.02 -18.05
CA ALA A 215 26.95 -21.43 -16.66
C ALA A 215 26.62 -22.92 -16.51
N HIS A 216 27.43 -23.64 -15.75
CA HIS A 216 27.24 -25.07 -15.54
C HIS A 216 26.09 -25.31 -14.56
N SER A 217 26.15 -24.63 -13.41
CA SER A 217 25.18 -24.72 -12.33
C SER A 217 24.63 -23.33 -12.03
N VAL A 218 23.31 -23.19 -12.05
CA VAL A 218 22.60 -21.96 -11.68
C VAL A 218 21.64 -22.30 -10.55
N TYR A 219 21.73 -21.54 -9.46
CA TYR A 219 20.80 -21.59 -8.34
C TYR A 219 20.09 -20.25 -8.29
N ALA A 220 18.80 -20.26 -7.97
CA ALA A 220 18.03 -19.03 -7.82
C ALA A 220 17.16 -19.13 -6.58
N CYS A 221 17.06 -18.05 -5.80
CA CYS A 221 16.14 -17.99 -4.67
C CYS A 221 15.10 -16.87 -4.84
N GLU A 222 13.88 -17.16 -4.42
CA GLU A 222 12.74 -16.24 -4.43
C GLU A 222 11.96 -16.42 -3.13
N LEU A 223 11.57 -15.30 -2.52
CA LEU A 223 10.81 -15.28 -1.28
C LEU A 223 9.31 -15.40 -1.54
N SER A 224 8.80 -14.70 -2.55
CA SER A 224 7.38 -14.74 -2.89
C SER A 224 7.03 -16.11 -3.48
N LYS A 225 6.10 -16.82 -2.84
CA LYS A 225 5.62 -18.11 -3.33
C LYS A 225 5.06 -18.00 -4.75
N THR A 226 4.29 -16.95 -5.02
CA THR A 226 3.73 -16.68 -6.35
C THR A 226 4.83 -16.52 -7.39
N MET A 227 5.84 -15.68 -7.09
CA MET A 227 6.95 -15.45 -8.03
C MET A 227 7.82 -16.69 -8.20
N TYR A 228 8.01 -17.49 -7.14
CA TYR A 228 8.72 -18.77 -7.22
C TYR A 228 8.01 -19.76 -8.15
N GLU A 229 6.70 -19.93 -8.01
CA GLU A 229 5.90 -20.82 -8.86
C GLU A 229 5.90 -20.33 -10.32
N LEU A 230 5.76 -19.01 -10.51
CA LEU A 230 5.87 -18.38 -11.83
C LEU A 230 7.25 -18.62 -12.45
N ALA A 231 8.34 -18.46 -11.69
CA ALA A 231 9.70 -18.73 -12.16
C ALA A 231 9.86 -20.20 -12.58
N CYS A 232 9.27 -21.14 -11.84
CA CYS A 232 9.30 -22.57 -12.20
C CYS A 232 8.65 -22.80 -13.56
N ASP A 233 7.45 -22.25 -13.78
CA ASP A 233 6.72 -22.38 -15.04
C ASP A 233 7.48 -21.71 -16.20
N VAL A 234 8.03 -20.51 -15.97
CA VAL A 234 8.81 -19.77 -16.97
C VAL A 234 10.09 -20.52 -17.35
N VAL A 235 10.87 -21.00 -16.38
CA VAL A 235 12.12 -21.72 -16.61
C VAL A 235 11.85 -23.03 -17.37
N ALA A 236 10.81 -23.78 -17.00
CA ALA A 236 10.39 -24.99 -17.68
C ALA A 236 9.93 -24.71 -19.12
N ALA A 237 9.13 -23.65 -19.33
CA ALA A 237 8.67 -23.25 -20.66
C ALA A 237 9.82 -22.85 -21.60
N ASN A 238 10.93 -22.37 -21.04
CA ASN A 238 12.16 -22.06 -21.77
C ASN A 238 13.14 -23.24 -21.86
N LYS A 239 12.78 -24.43 -21.35
CA LYS A 239 13.55 -25.68 -21.40
C LYS A 239 14.91 -25.58 -20.69
N MET A 240 14.92 -24.97 -19.51
CA MET A 240 16.15 -24.73 -18.73
C MET A 240 16.11 -25.34 -17.32
N GLU A 241 15.09 -26.14 -17.00
CA GLU A 241 14.85 -26.76 -15.69
C GLU A 241 15.98 -27.69 -15.23
N ASP A 242 16.61 -28.43 -16.14
CA ASP A 242 17.71 -29.36 -15.81
C ASP A 242 18.99 -28.64 -15.33
N GLY A 243 19.08 -27.32 -15.52
CA GLY A 243 20.29 -26.54 -15.25
C GLY A 243 20.11 -25.37 -14.29
N ILE A 244 18.88 -25.10 -13.85
CA ILE A 244 18.54 -24.01 -12.94
C ILE A 244 17.76 -24.62 -11.77
N LYS A 245 18.31 -24.55 -10.56
CA LYS A 245 17.63 -24.99 -9.34
C LYS A 245 16.99 -23.79 -8.64
N LEU A 246 15.67 -23.72 -8.66
CA LEU A 246 14.89 -22.70 -7.97
C LEU A 246 14.63 -23.11 -6.50
N LEU A 247 14.78 -22.15 -5.57
CA LEU A 247 14.60 -22.32 -4.13
C LEU A 247 13.58 -21.29 -3.61
N HIS A 248 12.48 -21.76 -3.00
CA HIS A 248 11.51 -20.89 -2.35
C HIS A 248 11.96 -20.58 -0.92
N MET A 249 12.81 -19.56 -0.75
CA MET A 249 13.37 -19.14 0.53
C MET A 249 14.13 -17.81 0.41
N LYS A 250 14.39 -17.16 1.55
CA LYS A 250 15.32 -16.02 1.61
C LYS A 250 16.75 -16.48 1.41
N SER A 251 17.58 -15.61 0.82
CA SER A 251 19.03 -15.84 0.66
C SER A 251 19.75 -16.13 1.98
N LEU A 252 19.28 -15.50 3.06
CA LEU A 252 19.79 -15.64 4.43
C LEU A 252 19.59 -17.05 5.02
N ASP A 253 18.66 -17.83 4.49
CA ASP A 253 18.34 -19.18 4.96
C ASP A 253 19.01 -20.28 4.13
N ILE A 254 19.80 -19.90 3.12
CA ILE A 254 20.52 -20.85 2.26
C ILE A 254 21.72 -21.42 3.02
N GLU A 255 21.82 -22.75 3.05
CA GLU A 255 22.85 -23.49 3.78
C GLU A 255 23.61 -24.41 2.82
N ILE A 256 24.91 -24.56 3.05
CA ILE A 256 25.77 -25.51 2.35
C ILE A 256 26.11 -26.68 3.29
N PRO A 257 25.95 -27.96 2.89
CA PRO A 257 25.55 -28.43 1.56
C PRO A 257 24.03 -28.66 1.37
N LYS A 258 23.20 -28.29 2.34
CA LYS A 258 21.77 -28.66 2.41
C LYS A 258 20.96 -28.15 1.22
N HIS A 259 21.09 -26.88 0.88
CA HIS A 259 20.30 -26.23 -0.17
C HIS A 259 21.09 -26.13 -1.48
N ILE A 260 22.38 -25.77 -1.41
CA ILE A 260 23.31 -25.79 -2.55
C ILE A 260 24.55 -26.62 -2.18
N PRO A 261 25.15 -27.37 -3.14
CA PRO A 261 26.18 -28.36 -2.83
C PRO A 261 27.52 -27.74 -2.42
N GLU A 262 27.86 -26.58 -2.99
CA GLU A 262 29.13 -25.89 -2.78
C GLU A 262 28.99 -24.38 -3.01
N ARG A 263 30.03 -23.63 -2.63
CA ARG A 263 30.07 -22.19 -2.81
C ARG A 263 30.09 -21.81 -4.29
N VAL A 264 29.43 -20.71 -4.62
CA VAL A 264 29.30 -20.21 -6.00
C VAL A 264 30.41 -19.21 -6.36
N SER A 265 30.71 -19.12 -7.65
CA SER A 265 31.71 -18.18 -8.18
C SER A 265 31.14 -16.80 -8.53
N LEU A 266 29.82 -16.70 -8.67
CA LEU A 266 29.13 -15.47 -9.01
C LEU A 266 27.80 -15.41 -8.27
N VAL A 267 27.54 -14.28 -7.61
CA VAL A 267 26.21 -13.88 -7.18
C VAL A 267 25.71 -12.79 -8.13
N VAL A 268 24.48 -12.92 -8.60
CA VAL A 268 23.76 -11.88 -9.31
C VAL A 268 22.57 -11.49 -8.44
N THR A 269 22.30 -10.20 -8.31
CA THR A 269 21.11 -9.70 -7.61
C THR A 269 20.58 -8.42 -8.28
N GLU A 270 19.28 -8.22 -8.14
CA GLU A 270 18.59 -6.96 -8.42
C GLU A 270 17.59 -6.64 -7.30
N THR A 271 17.90 -7.03 -6.05
CA THR A 271 17.12 -6.65 -4.88
C THR A 271 17.48 -5.23 -4.45
N VAL A 272 17.13 -4.23 -5.27
CA VAL A 272 17.55 -2.82 -5.15
C VAL A 272 16.32 -1.98 -5.34
N ASP A 273 15.99 -1.07 -4.41
CA ASP A 273 14.87 -0.15 -4.58
C ASP A 273 15.34 1.25 -5.06
N ALA A 274 14.45 2.25 -5.09
CA ALA A 274 14.81 3.62 -5.49
C ALA A 274 15.91 4.24 -4.58
N GLY A 275 15.96 3.87 -3.30
CA GLY A 275 16.99 4.27 -2.35
C GLY A 275 18.16 3.27 -2.22
N VAL A 276 18.26 2.33 -3.15
CA VAL A 276 19.25 1.24 -3.24
C VAL A 276 19.11 0.14 -2.18
N PHE A 277 18.97 0.50 -0.92
CA PHE A 277 19.17 -0.44 0.20
C PHE A 277 17.89 -1.06 0.75
N GLY A 278 16.71 -0.49 0.47
CA GLY A 278 15.43 -0.83 1.11
C GLY A 278 14.98 -2.27 0.90
N GLU A 279 15.46 -2.94 -0.15
CA GLU A 279 15.21 -4.37 -0.40
C GLU A 279 16.25 -5.32 0.25
N GLY A 280 17.10 -4.81 1.14
CA GLY A 280 18.00 -5.63 1.95
C GLY A 280 19.21 -6.19 1.19
N ILE A 281 19.68 -5.50 0.14
CA ILE A 281 20.87 -5.92 -0.64
C ILE A 281 22.11 -6.10 0.24
N VAL A 282 22.31 -5.20 1.22
CA VAL A 282 23.51 -5.21 2.08
C VAL A 282 23.57 -6.49 2.91
N GLU A 283 22.49 -6.83 3.61
CA GLU A 283 22.41 -8.03 4.45
C GLU A 283 22.52 -9.32 3.62
N SER A 284 21.82 -9.36 2.48
CA SER A 284 21.88 -10.47 1.53
C SER A 284 23.31 -10.72 1.05
N LEU A 285 24.05 -9.66 0.70
CA LEU A 285 25.42 -9.77 0.23
C LEU A 285 26.42 -10.07 1.35
N ILE A 286 26.23 -9.56 2.57
CA ILE A 286 27.05 -9.95 3.73
C ILE A 286 26.94 -11.46 3.94
N HIS A 287 25.72 -11.98 4.02
CA HIS A 287 25.48 -13.42 4.18
C HIS A 287 26.06 -14.22 3.01
N ALA A 288 25.87 -13.75 1.77
CA ALA A 288 26.40 -14.42 0.60
C ALA A 288 27.94 -14.49 0.63
N TRP A 289 28.64 -13.40 0.94
CA TRP A 289 30.10 -13.39 1.08
C TRP A 289 30.60 -14.33 2.19
N GLU A 290 29.91 -14.35 3.33
CA GLU A 290 30.31 -15.17 4.47
C GLU A 290 30.06 -16.66 4.23
N HIS A 291 28.95 -17.04 3.59
CA HIS A 291 28.46 -18.42 3.58
C HIS A 291 28.38 -19.05 2.19
N LEU A 292 28.11 -18.27 1.14
CA LEU A 292 27.67 -18.79 -0.17
C LEU A 292 28.69 -18.58 -1.30
N LEU A 293 29.46 -17.49 -1.27
CA LEU A 293 30.44 -17.13 -2.29
C LEU A 293 31.81 -17.73 -2.01
N LEU A 294 32.55 -18.04 -3.08
CA LEU A 294 33.99 -18.27 -2.99
C LEU A 294 34.72 -17.03 -2.44
N GLN A 295 35.93 -17.22 -1.91
CA GLN A 295 36.74 -16.11 -1.38
C GLN A 295 36.96 -15.02 -2.42
N PRO A 296 37.03 -13.73 -2.03
CA PRO A 296 37.29 -12.64 -2.95
C PRO A 296 38.72 -12.72 -3.52
N LYS A 297 38.95 -12.02 -4.63
CA LYS A 297 40.26 -12.01 -5.30
C LYS A 297 41.36 -11.43 -4.40
N THR A 298 42.42 -12.18 -4.14
CA THR A 298 43.64 -11.70 -3.47
C THR A 298 44.48 -10.83 -4.40
N LYS A 299 44.96 -9.67 -3.90
CA LYS A 299 45.85 -8.78 -4.66
C LYS A 299 47.16 -9.51 -5.03
N GLY A 300 47.40 -9.74 -6.32
CA GLY A 300 48.63 -10.36 -6.84
C GLY A 300 48.43 -11.65 -7.65
N GLU A 301 47.23 -12.23 -7.65
CA GLU A 301 46.93 -13.43 -8.44
C GLU A 301 46.41 -13.05 -9.85
N ASN A 302 47.23 -13.33 -10.87
CA ASN A 302 46.84 -13.32 -12.29
C ASN A 302 46.07 -14.61 -12.67
N GLY A 303 45.13 -15.03 -11.82
CA GLY A 303 44.36 -16.27 -11.98
C GLY A 303 43.04 -16.11 -12.72
N ASN A 304 42.60 -17.20 -13.37
CA ASN A 304 41.29 -17.36 -14.05
C ASN A 304 40.12 -16.93 -13.15
N CYS A 305 39.09 -16.27 -13.69
CA CYS A 305 37.96 -15.74 -12.89
C CYS A 305 37.09 -16.81 -12.20
N GLY A 306 37.28 -18.09 -12.48
CA GLY A 306 36.50 -19.18 -11.87
C GLY A 306 36.96 -19.63 -10.48
N GLN A 307 38.01 -19.02 -9.91
CA GLN A 307 38.59 -19.44 -8.62
C GLN A 307 38.24 -18.54 -7.43
N TYR A 308 37.53 -17.44 -7.66
CA TYR A 308 37.17 -16.46 -6.63
C TYR A 308 35.73 -15.98 -6.82
N GLY A 309 35.12 -15.50 -5.74
CA GLY A 309 33.76 -14.99 -5.74
C GLY A 309 33.68 -13.61 -6.39
N LYS A 310 32.55 -13.33 -7.02
CA LYS A 310 32.19 -12.03 -7.57
C LYS A 310 30.70 -11.74 -7.35
N VAL A 311 30.36 -10.46 -7.30
CA VAL A 311 28.96 -9.99 -7.26
C VAL A 311 28.68 -9.10 -8.47
N ILE A 312 27.51 -9.27 -9.06
CA ILE A 312 26.86 -8.32 -9.99
C ILE A 312 25.55 -7.87 -9.34
N PRO A 313 25.31 -6.55 -9.14
CA PRO A 313 26.18 -5.43 -9.46
C PRO A 313 27.50 -5.43 -8.66
N ALA A 314 28.57 -4.90 -9.26
CA ALA A 314 29.88 -4.84 -8.62
C ALA A 314 29.99 -3.70 -7.60
N SER A 315 29.39 -2.55 -7.89
CA SER A 315 29.35 -1.39 -6.99
C SER A 315 28.19 -0.47 -7.33
N VAL A 316 27.92 0.51 -6.47
CA VAL A 316 26.94 1.57 -6.69
C VAL A 316 27.51 2.92 -6.30
N VAL A 317 27.11 3.97 -7.03
CA VAL A 317 27.34 5.38 -6.67
C VAL A 317 25.99 6.06 -6.53
N ILE A 318 25.73 6.67 -5.38
CA ILE A 318 24.48 7.34 -5.05
C ILE A 318 24.69 8.85 -5.19
N PHE A 319 23.75 9.51 -5.88
CA PHE A 319 23.77 10.93 -6.19
C PHE A 319 22.57 11.63 -5.57
N GLY A 320 22.77 12.89 -5.20
CA GLY A 320 21.73 13.77 -4.67
C GLY A 320 21.64 15.09 -5.42
N MET A 321 20.47 15.71 -5.34
CA MET A 321 20.21 17.09 -5.79
C MET A 321 19.13 17.72 -4.91
N ALA A 322 19.40 18.89 -4.36
CA ALA A 322 18.38 19.67 -3.68
C ALA A 322 17.46 20.32 -4.73
N VAL A 323 16.15 20.25 -4.53
CA VAL A 323 15.16 20.70 -5.51
C VAL A 323 14.05 21.54 -4.89
N GLU A 324 13.51 22.45 -5.69
CA GLU A 324 12.19 23.02 -5.50
C GLU A 324 11.17 22.21 -6.30
N CYS A 325 10.09 21.76 -5.67
CA CYS A 325 9.00 21.05 -6.30
C CYS A 325 7.70 21.24 -5.51
N ALA A 326 6.76 22.00 -6.09
CA ALA A 326 5.49 22.30 -5.45
C ALA A 326 4.61 21.06 -5.23
N GLU A 327 4.73 20.02 -6.08
CA GLU A 327 3.95 18.79 -5.92
C GLU A 327 4.40 18.00 -4.69
N ILE A 328 5.71 17.85 -4.47
CA ILE A 328 6.25 17.24 -3.24
C ILE A 328 5.85 18.10 -2.04
N ARG A 329 6.02 19.41 -2.13
CA ARG A 329 5.65 20.36 -1.07
C ARG A 329 4.21 20.18 -0.61
N ARG A 330 3.24 20.06 -1.53
CA ARG A 330 1.82 19.98 -1.17
C ARG A 330 1.46 18.69 -0.42
N HIS A 331 2.26 17.64 -0.55
CA HIS A 331 2.04 16.35 0.10
C HIS A 331 2.79 16.21 1.43
N HIS A 332 3.83 17.02 1.66
CA HIS A 332 4.68 16.86 2.85
C HIS A 332 4.68 18.07 3.79
N ARG A 333 4.09 19.20 3.38
CA ARG A 333 4.08 20.43 4.17
C ARG A 333 2.75 21.18 4.05
N VAL A 334 2.13 21.49 5.18
CA VAL A 334 0.97 22.39 5.23
C VAL A 334 1.43 23.82 4.92
N SER A 335 0.90 24.39 3.84
CA SER A 335 1.45 25.62 3.22
C SER A 335 0.82 26.92 3.73
N THR A 336 -0.23 26.84 4.54
CA THR A 336 -0.97 28.01 5.03
C THR A 336 -1.29 27.87 6.51
N LYS A 337 -1.39 29.02 7.20
CA LYS A 337 -1.85 29.11 8.60
C LYS A 337 -3.35 29.30 8.72
N ASP A 338 -4.04 29.60 7.62
CA ASP A 338 -5.47 29.82 7.61
C ASP A 338 -6.10 29.05 6.44
N ILE A 339 -7.12 28.25 6.73
CA ILE A 339 -7.85 27.42 5.77
C ILE A 339 -9.34 27.68 5.94
N ALA A 340 -9.98 28.22 4.91
CA ALA A 340 -11.42 28.45 4.91
C ALA A 340 -11.97 29.19 6.15
N GLY A 341 -11.18 30.12 6.73
CA GLY A 341 -11.54 30.87 7.94
C GLY A 341 -11.27 30.15 9.26
N VAL A 342 -10.59 29.01 9.23
CA VAL A 342 -10.03 28.31 10.40
C VAL A 342 -8.54 28.62 10.48
N HIS A 343 -8.11 29.12 11.63
CA HIS A 343 -6.71 29.39 11.96
C HIS A 343 -6.03 28.12 12.49
N LEU A 344 -4.89 27.76 11.93
CA LEU A 344 -4.03 26.68 12.41
C LEU A 344 -3.00 27.26 13.38
N PRO A 345 -3.02 26.86 14.66
CA PRO A 345 -2.18 27.50 15.66
C PRO A 345 -0.72 27.05 15.55
N ALA A 346 0.20 27.95 15.93
CA ALA A 346 1.64 27.72 15.80
C ALA A 346 2.19 26.61 16.72
N ASN A 347 1.46 26.23 17.76
CA ASN A 347 1.81 25.11 18.66
C ASN A 347 1.42 23.75 18.09
N VAL A 348 0.84 23.69 16.88
CA VAL A 348 0.57 22.44 16.15
C VAL A 348 1.50 22.37 14.95
N THR A 349 2.36 21.34 14.92
CA THR A 349 3.27 21.07 13.80
C THR A 349 2.79 19.82 13.06
N PHE A 350 2.45 19.98 11.78
CA PHE A 350 2.10 18.86 10.90
C PHE A 350 3.35 18.29 10.23
N GLN A 351 3.48 16.97 10.21
CA GLN A 351 4.60 16.26 9.60
C GLN A 351 4.09 15.06 8.79
N SER A 352 4.79 14.69 7.72
CA SER A 352 4.49 13.43 7.01
C SER A 352 5.28 12.25 7.60
N PRO A 353 4.88 10.98 7.37
CA PRO A 353 5.59 9.80 7.87
C PRO A 353 7.07 9.77 7.49
N ALA A 354 7.42 10.23 6.29
CA ALA A 354 8.81 10.28 5.79
C ALA A 354 9.76 11.17 6.62
N TYR A 355 9.25 12.00 7.52
CA TYR A 355 10.05 12.82 8.43
C TYR A 355 10.20 12.21 9.84
N SER A 356 9.40 11.18 10.18
CA SER A 356 9.36 10.64 11.54
C SER A 356 10.74 10.15 11.99
N CYS A 357 11.25 10.78 13.05
CA CYS A 357 12.52 10.42 13.67
C CYS A 357 12.42 9.03 14.29
N VAL A 358 13.58 8.36 14.38
CA VAL A 358 13.87 6.94 14.66
C VAL A 358 13.35 6.40 16.02
N ASP A 359 12.51 7.13 16.75
CA ASP A 359 12.11 6.78 18.12
C ASP A 359 10.90 5.83 18.24
N THR A 360 10.24 5.43 17.15
CA THR A 360 9.04 4.57 17.23
C THR A 360 9.33 3.07 17.22
N GLY A 361 10.57 2.62 17.04
CA GLY A 361 10.93 1.19 17.01
C GLY A 361 10.42 0.41 15.79
N GLU A 362 9.69 1.07 14.88
CA GLU A 362 9.28 0.56 13.58
C GLU A 362 10.12 1.23 12.47
N ALA A 363 10.70 0.43 11.59
CA ALA A 363 11.48 0.92 10.46
C ALA A 363 10.54 1.53 9.39
N VAL A 364 10.16 2.79 9.56
CA VAL A 364 9.41 3.55 8.55
C VAL A 364 10.36 3.92 7.41
N GLU A 365 9.91 3.73 6.17
CA GLU A 365 10.62 4.14 4.96
C GLU A 365 10.96 5.64 5.02
N PRO A 366 12.24 6.04 4.89
CA PRO A 366 12.66 7.43 5.10
C PRO A 366 12.44 8.35 3.88
N TYR A 367 11.87 7.83 2.81
CA TYR A 367 11.64 8.56 1.56
C TYR A 367 10.37 8.08 0.89
N THR A 368 9.81 8.91 0.01
CA THR A 368 8.84 8.47 -0.98
C THR A 368 9.56 8.14 -2.29
N THR A 369 8.89 7.43 -3.20
CA THR A 369 9.40 7.21 -4.56
C THR A 369 8.55 7.99 -5.56
N GLU A 370 9.21 8.69 -6.47
CA GLU A 370 8.54 9.51 -7.47
C GLU A 370 9.22 9.40 -8.83
N LYS A 371 8.41 9.36 -9.90
CA LYS A 371 8.91 9.52 -11.26
C LYS A 371 9.17 10.99 -11.58
N MET A 372 10.32 11.50 -11.15
CA MET A 372 10.65 12.94 -11.22
C MET A 372 10.66 13.49 -12.66
N SER A 373 10.88 12.66 -13.68
CA SER A 373 10.77 13.06 -15.09
C SER A 373 9.35 13.42 -15.53
N ARG A 374 8.33 12.99 -14.79
CA ARG A 374 6.90 13.18 -15.09
C ARG A 374 6.12 13.83 -13.94
N ILE A 375 6.82 14.34 -12.93
CA ILE A 375 6.17 14.94 -11.76
C ILE A 375 5.34 16.18 -12.16
N PRO A 376 4.07 16.28 -11.72
CA PRO A 376 3.22 17.43 -12.02
C PRO A 376 3.88 18.77 -11.65
N GLY A 377 3.83 19.74 -12.57
CA GLY A 377 4.47 21.04 -12.38
C GLY A 377 6.00 21.05 -12.52
N GLY A 378 6.64 19.89 -12.62
CA GLY A 378 8.09 19.74 -12.72
C GLY A 378 8.83 20.11 -11.43
N TYR A 379 10.15 20.23 -11.54
CA TYR A 379 11.04 20.61 -10.43
C TYR A 379 12.15 21.54 -10.91
N LEU A 380 12.72 22.33 -9.98
CA LEU A 380 13.85 23.22 -10.23
C LEU A 380 15.08 22.74 -9.43
N PRO A 381 16.21 22.42 -10.09
CA PRO A 381 17.47 22.13 -9.43
C PRO A 381 18.00 23.35 -8.66
N LEU A 382 18.18 23.20 -7.35
CA LEU A 382 18.73 24.25 -6.49
C LEU A 382 20.24 24.08 -6.24
N THR A 383 20.74 22.84 -6.36
CA THR A 383 22.17 22.51 -6.33
C THR A 383 22.59 21.84 -7.64
N GLU A 384 23.90 21.75 -7.90
CA GLU A 384 24.42 20.75 -8.84
C GLU A 384 24.21 19.34 -8.28
N CYS A 385 24.35 18.33 -9.16
CA CYS A 385 24.41 16.93 -8.75
C CYS A 385 25.65 16.70 -7.87
N PHE A 386 25.49 16.03 -6.74
CA PHE A 386 26.59 15.68 -5.83
C PHE A 386 26.58 14.19 -5.51
N GLU A 387 27.76 13.62 -5.27
CA GLU A 387 27.91 12.24 -4.78
C GLU A 387 27.58 12.21 -3.28
N ILE A 388 26.65 11.34 -2.89
CA ILE A 388 26.31 11.07 -1.49
C ILE A 388 27.29 10.03 -0.94
N MET A 389 27.38 8.89 -1.63
CA MET A 389 28.27 7.81 -1.24
C MET A 389 28.52 6.83 -2.40
N LYS A 390 29.59 6.07 -2.26
CA LYS A 390 29.94 4.94 -3.12
C LYS A 390 30.06 3.68 -2.27
N VAL A 391 29.57 2.56 -2.79
CA VAL A 391 29.60 1.25 -2.13
C VAL A 391 30.14 0.19 -3.07
N ASP A 392 31.20 -0.52 -2.66
CA ASP A 392 31.72 -1.71 -3.33
C ASP A 392 31.05 -2.99 -2.79
N PHE A 393 30.19 -3.60 -3.60
CA PHE A 393 29.49 -4.84 -3.26
C PHE A 393 30.40 -6.07 -3.24
N ASN A 394 31.64 -5.95 -3.75
CA ASN A 394 32.66 -7.01 -3.65
C ASN A 394 33.55 -6.89 -2.40
N SER A 395 33.28 -5.92 -1.52
CA SER A 395 34.05 -5.68 -0.28
C SER A 395 33.22 -6.00 0.97
N LEU A 396 33.38 -7.21 1.52
CA LEU A 396 32.70 -7.63 2.76
C LEU A 396 32.99 -6.68 3.94
N GLN A 397 34.20 -6.13 4.02
CA GLN A 397 34.55 -5.18 5.07
C GLN A 397 33.74 -3.89 4.93
N GLU A 398 33.57 -3.39 3.71
CA GLU A 398 32.80 -2.17 3.44
C GLU A 398 31.31 -2.37 3.71
N LEU A 399 30.74 -3.48 3.27
CA LEU A 399 29.36 -3.87 3.55
C LEU A 399 29.05 -3.90 5.05
N LYS A 400 29.90 -4.57 5.84
CA LYS A 400 29.76 -4.59 7.31
C LYS A 400 29.95 -3.21 7.94
N SER A 401 30.82 -2.39 7.37
CA SER A 401 31.07 -1.04 7.88
C SER A 401 29.90 -0.12 7.61
N LEU A 402 29.17 -0.29 6.50
CA LEU A 402 28.00 0.53 6.16
C LEU A 402 26.90 0.41 7.22
N ALA A 403 26.59 -0.81 7.64
CA ALA A 403 25.58 -1.07 8.67
C ALA A 403 25.95 -0.50 10.06
N ALA A 404 27.24 -0.25 10.30
CA ALA A 404 27.75 0.26 11.57
C ALA A 404 28.26 1.71 11.48
N LYS A 405 28.09 2.39 10.33
CA LYS A 405 28.75 3.67 10.06
C LYS A 405 28.02 4.82 10.76
N GLU A 406 28.80 5.71 11.36
CA GLU A 406 28.32 7.03 11.78
C GLU A 406 27.82 7.84 10.57
N PRO A 407 26.81 8.71 10.75
CA PRO A 407 26.31 9.59 9.70
C PRO A 407 27.42 10.42 9.06
N CYS A 408 27.41 10.50 7.73
CA CYS A 408 28.38 11.25 6.94
C CYS A 408 27.86 12.67 6.69
N PRO A 409 28.51 13.72 7.20
CA PRO A 409 28.06 15.09 6.96
C PRO A 409 28.38 15.52 5.51
N LEU A 410 27.38 16.09 4.85
CA LEU A 410 27.44 16.65 3.50
C LEU A 410 27.12 18.15 3.56
N SER A 411 27.81 18.94 2.74
CA SER A 411 27.56 20.38 2.62
C SER A 411 27.72 20.81 1.18
N VAL A 412 26.61 21.19 0.54
CA VAL A 412 26.55 21.44 -0.90
C VAL A 412 26.13 22.89 -1.19
N PRO A 413 26.80 23.59 -2.13
CA PRO A 413 26.48 24.98 -2.44
C PRO A 413 25.20 25.09 -3.27
N ALA A 414 24.33 26.02 -2.90
CA ALA A 414 23.18 26.41 -3.71
C ALA A 414 23.65 27.21 -4.93
N VAL A 415 23.15 26.83 -6.11
CA VAL A 415 23.47 27.46 -7.40
C VAL A 415 22.30 28.24 -7.99
N LYS A 416 21.08 28.02 -7.48
CA LYS A 416 19.88 28.78 -7.83
C LYS A 416 19.14 29.26 -6.60
N GLU A 417 18.40 30.35 -6.78
CA GLU A 417 17.44 30.84 -5.81
C GLU A 417 16.13 30.06 -5.96
N GLY A 418 15.52 29.70 -4.82
CA GLY A 418 14.24 28.99 -4.79
C GLY A 418 13.92 28.44 -3.41
N MET A 419 12.80 27.74 -3.30
CA MET A 419 12.38 27.11 -2.04
C MET A 419 12.79 25.64 -1.97
N LEU A 420 13.59 25.29 -0.97
CA LEU A 420 14.02 23.92 -0.73
C LEU A 420 12.84 23.05 -0.29
N ASP A 421 12.41 22.13 -1.16
CA ASP A 421 11.29 21.23 -0.89
C ASP A 421 11.74 19.79 -0.62
N ALA A 422 12.81 19.33 -1.29
CA ALA A 422 13.31 17.97 -1.13
C ALA A 422 14.79 17.82 -1.51
N VAL A 423 15.39 16.72 -1.08
CA VAL A 423 16.59 16.14 -1.69
C VAL A 423 16.15 14.97 -2.55
N MET A 424 16.30 15.11 -3.87
CA MET A 424 16.07 14.05 -4.84
C MET A 424 17.32 13.19 -4.97
N VAL A 425 17.16 11.87 -4.91
CA VAL A 425 18.23 10.89 -4.91
C VAL A 425 18.03 9.86 -6.00
N TRP A 426 19.14 9.50 -6.66
CA TRP A 426 19.21 8.41 -7.63
C TRP A 426 20.58 7.75 -7.55
N PHE A 427 20.80 6.70 -8.33
CA PHE A 427 22.05 5.96 -8.29
C PHE A 427 22.52 5.49 -9.67
N VAL A 428 23.78 5.09 -9.72
CA VAL A 428 24.39 4.38 -10.84
C VAL A 428 24.91 3.05 -10.33
N LEU A 429 24.30 1.95 -10.78
CA LEU A 429 24.79 0.59 -10.57
C LEU A 429 25.86 0.28 -11.59
N GLN A 430 27.07 0.01 -11.11
CA GLN A 430 28.15 -0.49 -11.92
C GLN A 430 28.08 -2.02 -11.90
N LEU A 431 27.71 -2.66 -13.01
CA LEU A 431 27.57 -4.12 -13.07
C LEU A 431 28.95 -4.80 -13.19
N ASP A 432 29.81 -4.25 -14.04
CA ASP A 432 31.21 -4.63 -14.20
C ASP A 432 32.04 -3.41 -14.64
N ASP A 433 33.24 -3.58 -15.17
CA ASP A 433 34.12 -2.50 -15.63
C ASP A 433 33.64 -1.74 -16.89
N GLU A 434 32.68 -2.27 -17.65
CA GLU A 434 32.19 -1.73 -18.92
C GLU A 434 30.70 -1.37 -18.92
N HIS A 435 29.92 -1.98 -18.02
CA HIS A 435 28.46 -1.93 -18.02
C HIS A 435 27.92 -1.26 -16.76
N SER A 436 27.04 -0.27 -16.93
CA SER A 436 26.36 0.42 -15.83
C SER A 436 24.89 0.75 -16.16
N LEU A 437 24.09 0.88 -15.11
CA LEU A 437 22.69 1.30 -15.14
C LEU A 437 22.53 2.54 -14.27
N SER A 438 21.77 3.52 -14.74
CA SER A 438 21.54 4.78 -14.07
C SER A 438 20.05 4.98 -13.87
N THR A 439 19.66 5.43 -12.68
CA THR A 439 18.29 5.78 -12.32
C THR A 439 18.10 7.30 -12.30
N SER A 440 18.97 8.05 -12.97
CA SER A 440 18.85 9.50 -13.10
C SER A 440 17.50 9.89 -13.72
N PRO A 441 16.86 10.98 -13.26
CA PRO A 441 15.60 11.46 -13.84
C PRO A 441 15.72 11.86 -15.32
N GLY A 442 16.94 12.05 -15.84
CA GLY A 442 17.18 12.29 -17.26
C GLY A 442 17.13 11.04 -18.15
N GLU A 443 17.02 9.85 -17.57
CA GLU A 443 16.96 8.58 -18.29
C GLU A 443 15.57 7.95 -18.24
N GLU A 444 15.12 7.40 -19.37
CA GLU A 444 13.96 6.51 -19.41
C GLU A 444 14.39 5.14 -18.90
N THR A 445 13.88 4.77 -17.72
CA THR A 445 14.22 3.56 -16.95
C THR A 445 12.97 3.08 -16.23
N CYS A 446 12.93 1.81 -15.80
CA CYS A 446 11.86 1.30 -14.95
C CYS A 446 11.86 1.90 -13.54
N TRP A 447 13.02 2.37 -13.05
CA TRP A 447 13.18 2.87 -11.68
C TRP A 447 12.65 4.29 -11.46
N GLU A 448 12.15 4.54 -10.26
CA GLU A 448 11.82 5.86 -9.74
C GLU A 448 13.01 6.45 -8.97
N GLN A 449 12.88 7.71 -8.54
CA GLN A 449 13.86 8.39 -7.69
C GLN A 449 13.37 8.38 -6.24
N ALA A 450 14.31 8.20 -5.30
CA ALA A 450 14.01 8.38 -3.89
C ALA A 450 13.94 9.89 -3.57
N VAL A 451 12.90 10.31 -2.87
CA VAL A 451 12.62 11.70 -2.54
C VAL A 451 12.60 11.84 -1.02
N TYR A 452 13.51 12.67 -0.49
CA TYR A 452 13.58 13.02 0.92
C TYR A 452 12.98 14.40 1.12
N PRO A 453 11.71 14.52 1.57
CA PRO A 453 11.05 15.80 1.73
C PRO A 453 11.71 16.60 2.86
N VAL A 454 11.96 17.89 2.62
CA VAL A 454 12.52 18.78 3.63
C VAL A 454 11.39 19.41 4.44
N GLN A 455 11.43 19.22 5.76
CA GLN A 455 10.43 19.70 6.70
C GLN A 455 11.10 20.35 7.92
N ALA A 456 10.29 21.01 8.76
CA ALA A 456 10.69 21.62 10.03
C ALA A 456 11.83 22.67 9.97
N LEU A 457 12.00 23.33 8.82
CA LEU A 457 12.86 24.51 8.72
C LEU A 457 12.11 25.79 9.12
N ALA A 458 12.82 26.73 9.75
CA ALA A 458 12.28 28.06 10.03
C ALA A 458 12.10 28.89 8.75
N ASP A 459 13.05 28.75 7.81
CA ASP A 459 12.98 29.30 6.45
C ASP A 459 13.46 28.23 5.47
N TYR A 460 12.76 28.11 4.35
CA TYR A 460 13.05 27.14 3.29
C TYR A 460 13.66 27.83 2.06
N TRP A 461 13.71 29.15 2.05
CA TRP A 461 14.26 29.91 0.93
C TRP A 461 15.78 29.83 0.92
N ILE A 462 16.36 29.52 -0.23
CA ILE A 462 17.81 29.50 -0.43
C ILE A 462 18.22 30.42 -1.56
N LYS A 463 19.42 30.97 -1.47
CA LYS A 463 20.01 31.85 -2.50
C LYS A 463 21.36 31.31 -2.98
N PRO A 464 21.80 31.66 -4.21
CA PRO A 464 23.13 31.30 -4.69
C PRO A 464 24.21 31.74 -3.70
N GLY A 465 25.05 30.79 -3.30
CA GLY A 465 26.10 30.98 -2.30
C GLY A 465 25.76 30.47 -0.89
N ASP A 466 24.47 30.28 -0.56
CA ASP A 466 24.09 29.53 0.64
C ASP A 466 24.53 28.06 0.52
N ARG A 467 24.60 27.35 1.64
CA ARG A 467 24.94 25.91 1.65
C ARG A 467 23.81 25.10 2.26
N VAL A 468 23.41 24.03 1.57
CA VAL A 468 22.53 23.00 2.14
C VAL A 468 23.42 21.99 2.84
N THR A 469 23.22 21.81 4.15
CA THR A 469 23.91 20.78 4.95
C THR A 469 22.96 19.65 5.27
N MET A 470 23.46 18.42 5.29
CA MET A 470 22.69 17.22 5.61
C MET A 470 23.61 16.11 6.11
N GLU A 471 23.04 15.08 6.70
CA GLU A 471 23.76 13.88 7.14
C GLU A 471 23.21 12.67 6.38
N ALA A 472 24.11 11.88 5.77
CA ALA A 472 23.76 10.66 5.06
C ALA A 472 24.21 9.43 5.85
N SER A 473 23.30 8.49 6.13
CA SER A 473 23.60 7.24 6.84
C SER A 473 22.91 6.04 6.17
N CYS A 474 23.37 4.85 6.50
CA CYS A 474 22.81 3.58 6.04
C CYS A 474 22.45 2.73 7.27
N GLN A 475 21.44 3.17 8.02
CA GLN A 475 20.96 2.49 9.23
C GLN A 475 19.68 1.72 8.91
N ASP A 476 19.51 0.54 9.54
CA ASP A 476 18.32 -0.32 9.39
C ASP A 476 17.96 -0.65 7.93
N CYS A 477 18.98 -0.88 7.10
CA CYS A 477 18.84 -1.21 5.67
C CYS A 477 18.22 -0.10 4.79
N TYR A 478 18.17 1.16 5.25
CA TYR A 478 17.76 2.28 4.41
C TYR A 478 18.83 3.35 4.29
N LEU A 479 18.89 3.99 3.12
CA LEU A 479 19.58 5.28 2.98
C LEU A 479 18.75 6.34 3.70
N ARG A 480 19.34 7.01 4.69
CA ARG A 480 18.70 8.14 5.39
C ARG A 480 19.43 9.43 5.04
N ILE A 481 18.66 10.45 4.70
CA ILE A 481 19.11 11.84 4.64
C ILE A 481 18.43 12.58 5.76
N GLN A 482 19.21 13.04 6.73
CA GLN A 482 18.72 13.66 7.97
C GLN A 482 19.41 15.00 8.20
N SER A 483 18.94 15.73 9.23
CA SER A 483 19.56 16.97 9.70
C SER A 483 19.72 18.02 8.59
N VAL A 484 18.78 18.04 7.62
CA VAL A 484 18.84 18.98 6.50
C VAL A 484 18.67 20.40 7.03
N ASN A 485 19.63 21.28 6.75
CA ASN A 485 19.65 22.67 7.19
C ASN A 485 20.20 23.58 6.09
N ILE A 486 19.88 24.87 6.18
CA ILE A 486 20.38 25.92 5.28
C ILE A 486 21.35 26.81 6.07
N LEU A 487 22.58 26.93 5.58
CA LEU A 487 23.58 27.86 6.10
C LEU A 487 23.69 29.06 5.16
N HIS A 488 23.24 30.22 5.65
CA HIS A 488 23.35 31.47 4.91
C HIS A 488 24.75 32.09 5.03
N LEU A 489 25.25 32.67 3.92
CA LEU A 489 26.57 33.31 3.83
C LEU A 489 26.83 34.38 4.91
N GLU A 490 25.79 35.07 5.39
CA GLU A 490 25.93 36.12 6.42
C GLU A 490 26.39 35.57 7.78
N HIS A 491 26.21 34.26 8.05
CA HIS A 491 26.63 33.61 9.29
C HIS A 491 28.05 33.00 9.25
N GLU A 492 28.72 32.92 8.08
CA GLU A 492 30.10 32.44 8.01
C GLU A 492 31.09 33.36 8.76
N MET A 493 30.77 34.67 8.87
CA MET A 493 31.65 35.65 9.52
C MET A 493 31.68 35.56 11.06
N GLU A 494 30.70 34.93 11.71
CA GLU A 494 30.69 34.70 13.16
C GLU A 494 31.20 33.30 13.55
N VAL A 495 30.90 32.27 12.75
CA VAL A 495 31.30 30.89 13.04
C VAL A 495 32.81 30.70 12.90
N ILE A 496 33.46 31.33 11.92
CA ILE A 496 34.92 31.26 11.72
C ILE A 496 35.70 31.95 12.86
N LYS A 497 35.11 32.95 13.54
CA LYS A 497 35.70 33.57 14.75
C LYS A 497 35.59 32.67 15.99
N ASN A 498 34.58 31.80 16.07
CA ASN A 498 34.40 30.87 17.19
C ASN A 498 35.25 29.60 17.03
N PHE A 499 35.45 29.11 15.80
CA PHE A 499 36.35 27.97 15.55
C PHE A 499 37.83 28.27 15.78
N THR A 500 38.26 29.53 15.66
CA THR A 500 39.65 29.94 15.95
C THR A 500 39.92 30.18 17.44
N LYS A 501 38.89 30.36 18.28
CA LYS A 501 39.03 30.42 19.75
C LYS A 501 38.90 29.05 20.44
N SER A 502 38.23 28.08 19.81
CA SER A 502 37.99 26.76 20.39
C SER A 502 39.21 25.83 20.41
N LYS A 503 40.34 26.21 19.80
CA LYS A 503 41.57 25.40 19.82
C LYS A 503 42.42 25.56 21.09
N ASP A 504 42.11 26.54 21.94
CA ASP A 504 42.88 26.84 23.18
C ASP A 504 42.13 26.54 24.49
N LEU A 505 40.95 25.92 24.45
CA LEU A 505 40.16 25.57 25.64
C LEU A 505 39.82 24.08 25.69
N LEU A 506 40.84 23.23 25.59
CA LEU A 506 40.81 21.87 26.11
C LEU A 506 41.08 21.90 27.63
N SER A 507 40.14 22.43 28.41
CA SER A 507 39.95 22.09 29.83
C SER A 507 38.82 22.94 30.43
N LEU A 508 37.58 22.44 30.39
CA LEU A 508 36.60 22.56 31.48
C LEU A 508 35.34 21.79 31.07
N GLY A 509 35.34 20.49 31.34
CA GLY A 509 34.09 19.75 31.48
C GLY A 509 33.36 20.28 32.71
N ASN A 510 32.03 20.35 32.61
CA ASN A 510 31.04 20.57 33.69
C ASN A 510 30.28 21.91 33.71
N GLU A 511 30.52 22.87 32.80
CA GLU A 511 29.66 24.08 32.72
C GLU A 511 28.54 23.98 31.66
N ALA A 512 28.72 23.25 30.55
CA ALA A 512 27.70 23.10 29.52
C ALA A 512 26.50 22.21 29.94
N GLU A 513 26.76 21.18 30.76
CA GLU A 513 25.71 20.35 31.36
C GLU A 513 24.94 21.10 32.46
N LEU A 514 25.62 22.01 33.19
CA LEU A 514 24.98 22.82 34.22
C LEU A 514 24.05 23.88 33.60
N CYS A 515 24.43 24.49 32.48
CA CYS A 515 23.58 25.44 31.76
C CYS A 515 22.35 24.78 31.15
N SER A 516 22.46 23.54 30.67
CA SER A 516 21.31 22.77 30.18
C SER A 516 20.38 22.33 31.31
N ALA A 517 20.93 21.96 32.48
CA ALA A 517 20.15 21.64 33.67
C ALA A 517 19.50 22.88 34.33
N LEU A 518 20.14 24.05 34.27
CA LEU A 518 19.60 25.30 34.80
C LEU A 518 18.53 25.93 33.88
N ALA A 519 18.63 25.75 32.56
CA ALA A 519 17.57 26.13 31.62
C ALA A 519 16.24 25.40 31.92
N ASN A 520 16.32 24.17 32.44
CA ASN A 520 15.15 23.37 32.84
C ASN A 520 14.57 23.69 34.22
N LEU A 521 15.18 24.61 34.99
CA LEU A 521 14.82 24.83 36.41
C LEU A 521 14.29 26.23 36.74
N GLN A 522 14.20 27.14 35.77
CA GLN A 522 13.63 28.48 36.01
C GLN A 522 12.80 29.01 34.82
N THR A 523 11.55 28.56 34.73
CA THR A 523 10.39 29.42 34.42
C THR A 523 9.10 28.69 34.74
N SER A 524 8.48 29.05 35.86
CA SER A 524 7.06 28.80 36.12
C SER A 524 6.21 29.76 35.28
N ARG A 525 6.13 29.50 33.99
CA ARG A 525 5.02 29.87 33.10
C ARG A 525 4.66 28.62 32.32
N ALA A 526 3.39 28.28 32.26
CA ALA A 526 2.92 27.15 31.49
C ALA A 526 3.19 27.43 30.00
N ASP A 527 4.32 26.97 29.50
CA ASP A 527 4.62 26.94 28.07
C ASP A 527 3.64 25.94 27.43
N ALA A 528 2.94 26.38 26.38
CA ALA A 528 2.04 25.54 25.62
C ALA A 528 2.84 24.37 25.04
N LEU A 529 2.46 23.13 25.36
CA LEU A 529 3.05 21.92 24.78
C LEU A 529 2.99 22.07 23.24
N GLU A 530 4.14 22.08 22.57
CA GLU A 530 4.18 21.94 21.12
C GLU A 530 3.71 20.53 20.77
N GLN A 531 2.64 20.44 19.98
CA GLN A 531 2.02 19.19 19.55
C GLN A 531 2.44 18.88 18.12
N THR A 532 3.09 17.74 17.92
CA THR A 532 3.34 17.20 16.58
C THR A 532 2.17 16.32 16.15
N CYS A 533 1.68 16.50 14.93
CA CYS A 533 0.64 15.69 14.30
C CYS A 533 1.20 15.06 13.03
N VAL A 534 1.31 13.72 13.00
CA VAL A 534 1.74 12.99 11.81
C VAL A 534 0.51 12.73 10.95
N LEU A 535 0.54 13.19 9.70
CA LEU A 535 -0.54 13.06 8.72
C LEU A 535 -0.03 12.36 7.48
N GLU A 536 -0.85 11.50 6.89
CA GLU A 536 -0.54 10.87 5.61
C GLU A 536 -0.36 11.93 4.52
N PRO A 537 0.47 11.67 3.49
CA PRO A 537 0.69 12.63 2.41
C PRO A 537 -0.61 13.10 1.73
N THR A 538 -1.62 12.23 1.65
CA THR A 538 -2.96 12.51 1.12
C THR A 538 -3.75 13.46 2.02
N GLU A 539 -3.63 13.34 3.35
CA GLU A 539 -4.26 14.23 4.33
C GLU A 539 -3.63 15.62 4.28
N ILE A 540 -2.30 15.72 4.20
CA ILE A 540 -1.59 16.99 4.02
C ILE A 540 -1.98 17.65 2.69
N ALA A 541 -2.04 16.86 1.61
CA ALA A 541 -2.49 17.31 0.31
C ALA A 541 -3.95 17.80 0.32
N LEU A 542 -4.82 17.16 1.11
CA LEU A 542 -6.19 17.60 1.32
C LEU A 542 -6.20 18.96 2.03
N LEU A 543 -5.46 19.14 3.13
CA LEU A 543 -5.32 20.42 3.83
C LEU A 543 -4.88 21.55 2.91
N ASN A 544 -3.94 21.27 2.01
CA ASN A 544 -3.48 22.24 1.01
C ASN A 544 -4.49 22.50 -0.13
N ASN A 545 -5.57 21.72 -0.24
CA ASN A 545 -6.64 21.91 -1.21
C ASN A 545 -7.62 23.01 -0.73
N ILE A 546 -7.25 24.27 -0.93
CA ILE A 546 -8.07 25.43 -0.55
C ILE A 546 -9.47 25.41 -1.22
N PRO A 547 -9.61 25.12 -2.54
CA PRO A 547 -10.92 25.05 -3.18
C PRO A 547 -11.88 24.04 -2.55
N TYR A 548 -11.38 22.89 -2.07
CA TYR A 548 -12.18 21.89 -1.36
C TYR A 548 -12.82 22.51 -0.11
N HIS A 549 -12.01 23.08 0.78
CA HIS A 549 -12.47 23.63 2.05
C HIS A 549 -13.41 24.84 1.86
N GLU A 550 -13.08 25.76 0.96
CA GLU A 550 -13.95 26.90 0.65
C GLU A 550 -15.28 26.47 0.00
N GLY A 551 -15.24 25.42 -0.84
CA GLY A 551 -16.43 24.82 -1.43
C GLY A 551 -17.40 24.30 -0.35
N PHE A 552 -16.88 23.52 0.60
CA PHE A 552 -17.66 23.03 1.74
C PHE A 552 -18.19 24.16 2.62
N LYS A 553 -17.35 25.16 2.95
CA LYS A 553 -17.77 26.34 3.71
C LYS A 553 -18.97 27.05 3.08
N ILE A 554 -18.91 27.30 1.77
CA ILE A 554 -20.00 27.94 1.02
C ILE A 554 -21.25 27.05 0.98
N ALA A 555 -21.09 25.76 0.75
CA ALA A 555 -22.19 24.80 0.68
C ALA A 555 -22.92 24.67 2.02
N MET A 556 -22.17 24.48 3.12
CA MET A 556 -22.73 24.42 4.48
C MET A 556 -23.47 25.70 4.83
N ARG A 557 -22.86 26.88 4.59
CA ARG A 557 -23.52 28.17 4.86
C ARG A 557 -24.88 28.28 4.17
N LYS A 558 -24.97 27.88 2.89
CA LYS A 558 -26.24 27.92 2.14
C LYS A 558 -27.32 27.03 2.77
N VAL A 559 -26.97 25.84 3.22
CA VAL A 559 -27.91 24.92 3.88
C VAL A 559 -28.37 25.49 5.22
N LEU A 560 -27.43 25.96 6.04
CA LEU A 560 -27.75 26.55 7.35
C LEU A 560 -28.63 27.81 7.22
N SER A 561 -28.32 28.70 6.26
CA SER A 561 -29.17 29.87 5.97
C SER A 561 -30.56 29.51 5.45
N SER A 562 -30.69 28.40 4.71
CA SER A 562 -31.99 27.90 4.23
C SER A 562 -32.85 27.33 5.36
N LEU A 563 -32.22 26.73 6.39
CA LEU A 563 -32.90 26.09 7.50
C LEU A 563 -33.40 27.11 8.55
N ALA A 564 -32.67 28.21 8.75
CA ALA A 564 -33.12 29.34 9.57
C ALA A 564 -32.67 30.68 8.97
N PRO A 565 -33.50 31.31 8.11
CA PRO A 565 -33.19 32.60 7.48
C PRO A 565 -32.92 33.73 8.48
N GLU A 566 -33.49 33.63 9.69
CA GLU A 566 -33.42 34.67 10.74
C GLU A 566 -32.14 34.60 11.59
N LYS A 567 -31.37 33.50 11.57
CA LYS A 567 -30.22 33.28 12.47
C LYS A 567 -28.86 33.81 11.97
N LEU A 568 -28.69 34.10 10.67
CA LEU A 568 -27.37 34.48 10.09
C LEU A 568 -27.24 35.97 9.70
N CYS A 569 -28.30 36.77 9.80
CA CYS A 569 -28.29 38.19 9.44
C CYS A 569 -28.07 39.10 10.65
N GLN A 570 -26.85 39.16 11.19
CA GLN A 570 -26.37 40.37 11.87
C GLN A 570 -24.95 40.69 11.40
N PRO A 571 -24.73 41.84 10.71
CA PRO A 571 -23.40 42.33 10.45
C PRO A 571 -22.81 42.92 11.73
N VAL A 572 -21.56 42.56 12.03
CA VAL A 572 -20.76 43.22 13.08
C VAL A 572 -20.34 44.58 12.53
N ASP A 573 -21.08 45.64 12.85
CA ASP A 573 -20.65 47.02 12.63
C ASP A 573 -20.38 47.72 13.97
N THR A 574 -19.11 48.07 14.12
CA THR A 574 -18.53 49.06 15.04
C THR A 574 -19.28 50.40 14.98
N HIS A 575 -19.74 50.92 16.13
CA HIS A 575 -19.51 52.33 16.54
C HIS A 575 -20.03 52.64 17.96
N CYS A 576 -19.16 53.23 18.78
CA CYS A 576 -19.48 53.97 20.01
C CYS A 576 -20.32 55.23 19.70
N GLN A 577 -21.31 55.55 20.53
CA GLN A 577 -21.43 56.84 21.25
C GLN A 577 -22.64 56.89 22.20
N ASP A 578 -22.47 57.69 23.24
CA ASP A 578 -23.24 57.89 24.47
C ASP A 578 -24.68 58.44 24.29
N ILE A 579 -25.56 58.20 25.30
CA ILE A 579 -26.24 59.22 26.16
C ILE A 579 -27.49 58.66 26.89
N GLU A 580 -27.42 58.78 28.24
CA GLU A 580 -28.43 59.08 29.27
C GLU A 580 -29.66 58.20 29.62
N MET A 581 -29.64 57.85 30.92
CA MET A 581 -30.69 57.55 31.90
C MET A 581 -32.12 58.04 31.64
N SER A 582 -33.10 57.13 31.71
CA SER A 582 -34.36 57.37 32.43
C SER A 582 -35.02 56.07 32.91
N SER A 583 -35.81 56.21 33.96
CA SER A 583 -36.27 55.21 34.92
C SER A 583 -37.52 54.41 34.52
N GLY A 584 -37.53 53.12 34.91
CA GLY A 584 -38.68 52.45 35.51
C GLY A 584 -39.72 51.82 34.57
N SER A 585 -39.69 50.49 34.45
CA SER A 585 -40.79 49.61 34.86
C SER A 585 -40.45 48.16 34.52
N GLU A 586 -40.63 47.29 35.51
CA GLU A 586 -40.47 45.85 35.40
C GLU A 586 -41.42 45.29 34.32
N GLN A 587 -40.84 44.77 33.25
CA GLN A 587 -41.51 43.79 32.40
C GLN A 587 -40.65 42.53 32.35
N SER A 588 -41.33 41.42 32.62
CA SER A 588 -40.83 40.06 32.72
C SER A 588 -39.77 39.75 31.68
N GLY A 589 -38.56 39.43 32.15
CA GLY A 589 -37.54 38.77 31.34
C GLY A 589 -38.05 37.41 30.89
N THR A 590 -38.61 37.34 29.69
CA THR A 590 -38.50 36.13 28.88
C THR A 590 -37.02 35.87 28.69
N ALA A 591 -36.51 34.80 29.30
CA ALA A 591 -35.19 34.27 28.99
C ALA A 591 -35.03 34.18 27.46
N PRO A 592 -33.85 34.48 26.90
CA PRO A 592 -33.63 34.21 25.49
C PRO A 592 -33.85 32.72 25.28
N SER A 593 -34.83 32.36 24.46
CA SER A 593 -34.99 30.98 24.02
C SER A 593 -33.70 30.60 23.30
N THR A 594 -32.82 29.86 23.97
CA THR A 594 -31.64 29.27 23.34
C THR A 594 -32.17 28.32 22.27
N SER A 595 -32.16 28.79 21.04
CA SER A 595 -32.54 28.00 19.89
C SER A 595 -31.62 26.78 19.80
N ASP A 596 -32.18 25.61 19.52
CA ASP A 596 -31.41 24.38 19.33
C ASP A 596 -30.36 24.59 18.21
N PRO A 597 -29.10 24.18 18.42
CA PRO A 597 -28.04 24.31 17.42
C PRO A 597 -28.31 23.40 16.21
N PHE A 598 -27.67 23.73 15.09
CA PHE A 598 -27.62 22.82 13.97
C PHE A 598 -26.61 21.70 14.23
N TYR A 599 -27.06 20.44 14.15
CA TYR A 599 -26.20 19.27 14.31
C TYR A 599 -25.56 18.92 12.96
N VAL A 600 -24.22 18.89 12.89
CA VAL A 600 -23.46 18.55 11.68
C VAL A 600 -22.55 17.36 11.98
N LEU A 601 -22.69 16.28 11.21
CA LEU A 601 -21.86 15.09 11.32
C LEU A 601 -20.90 15.00 10.13
N ASP A 602 -19.61 14.91 10.42
CA ASP A 602 -18.60 14.52 9.45
C ASP A 602 -18.24 13.05 9.64
N VAL A 603 -18.40 12.26 8.57
CA VAL A 603 -18.08 10.83 8.49
C VAL A 603 -16.87 10.61 7.56
N SER A 604 -16.00 11.60 7.42
CA SER A 604 -14.77 11.48 6.64
C SER A 604 -13.82 10.44 7.26
N GLU A 605 -13.13 9.70 6.41
CA GLU A 605 -12.04 8.84 6.84
C GLU A 605 -10.76 9.68 7.00
N GLY A 606 -10.02 9.48 8.10
CA GLY A 606 -8.79 10.22 8.38
C GLY A 606 -9.01 11.64 8.96
N PHE A 607 -8.00 12.50 8.85
CA PHE A 607 -8.00 13.86 9.40
C PHE A 607 -8.84 14.84 8.57
N SER A 608 -9.83 15.50 9.20
CA SER A 608 -10.72 16.47 8.55
C SER A 608 -10.91 17.76 9.36
N LEU A 609 -10.82 18.91 8.68
CA LEU A 609 -11.13 20.24 9.24
C LEU A 609 -12.59 20.66 9.04
N LEU A 610 -13.39 19.89 8.30
CA LEU A 610 -14.78 20.24 8.00
C LEU A 610 -15.66 20.47 9.25
N PRO A 611 -15.51 19.72 10.36
CA PRO A 611 -16.28 19.96 11.59
C PRO A 611 -16.00 21.34 12.18
N ILE A 612 -14.74 21.76 12.19
CA ILE A 612 -14.33 23.07 12.71
C ILE A 612 -14.82 24.17 11.77
N ILE A 613 -14.67 24.00 10.45
CA ILE A 613 -15.23 24.94 9.46
C ILE A 613 -16.75 25.10 9.69
N ALA A 614 -17.49 24.01 9.91
CA ALA A 614 -18.92 24.06 10.21
C ALA A 614 -19.23 24.88 11.46
N GLY A 615 -18.46 24.68 12.54
CA GLY A 615 -18.59 25.45 13.79
C GLY A 615 -18.38 26.95 13.61
N THR A 616 -17.52 27.39 12.68
CA THR A 616 -17.30 28.82 12.41
C THR A 616 -18.49 29.51 11.71
N LEU A 617 -19.48 28.76 11.23
CA LEU A 617 -20.60 29.29 10.43
C LEU A 617 -21.80 29.75 11.27
N GLY A 618 -21.78 29.58 12.59
CA GLY A 618 -22.83 30.07 13.49
C GLY A 618 -23.14 29.12 14.64
N ASP A 619 -24.42 29.05 15.03
CA ASP A 619 -24.94 28.17 16.10
C ASP A 619 -25.00 26.70 15.64
N VAL A 620 -23.82 26.07 15.56
CA VAL A 620 -23.60 24.71 15.06
C VAL A 620 -22.94 23.86 16.15
N LYS A 621 -23.42 22.62 16.32
CA LYS A 621 -22.78 21.57 17.12
C LYS A 621 -22.13 20.56 16.16
N PRO A 622 -20.81 20.67 15.88
CA PRO A 622 -20.12 19.80 14.95
C PRO A 622 -19.63 18.49 15.60
N TYR A 623 -19.70 17.40 14.83
CA TYR A 623 -19.24 16.06 15.21
C TYR A 623 -18.22 15.56 14.18
N SER A 624 -17.13 14.97 14.68
CA SER A 624 -16.05 14.37 13.90
C SER A 624 -16.02 12.86 14.10
N SER A 625 -15.79 12.09 13.02
CA SER A 625 -15.57 10.64 13.01
C SER A 625 -14.10 10.24 13.17
N VAL A 626 -13.20 11.15 13.55
CA VAL A 626 -11.77 10.82 13.72
C VAL A 626 -11.55 9.80 14.84
N GLU A 627 -10.75 8.77 14.55
CA GLU A 627 -10.40 7.69 15.49
C GLU A 627 -9.08 7.95 16.24
N LYS A 628 -8.05 8.38 15.52
CA LYS A 628 -6.69 8.50 16.06
C LYS A 628 -6.63 9.56 17.17
N ASP A 629 -6.15 9.19 18.35
CA ASP A 629 -6.04 10.12 19.49
C ASP A 629 -5.20 11.37 19.17
N GLN A 630 -4.12 11.21 18.40
CA GLN A 630 -3.28 12.34 17.95
C GLN A 630 -4.06 13.34 17.09
N HIS A 631 -4.97 12.86 16.24
CA HIS A 631 -5.83 13.71 15.43
C HIS A 631 -6.88 14.41 16.31
N CYS A 632 -7.49 13.70 17.27
CA CYS A 632 -8.43 14.30 18.23
C CYS A 632 -7.79 15.46 19.02
N ILE A 633 -6.61 15.23 19.61
CA ILE A 633 -5.86 16.26 20.34
C ILE A 633 -5.57 17.47 19.44
N THR A 634 -5.17 17.21 18.19
CA THR A 634 -4.85 18.27 17.22
C THR A 634 -6.08 19.10 16.87
N LEU A 635 -7.24 18.46 16.64
CA LEU A 635 -8.49 19.15 16.35
C LEU A 635 -9.01 19.94 17.56
N ASP A 636 -8.80 19.46 18.78
CA ASP A 636 -9.11 20.22 20.01
C ASP A 636 -8.27 21.51 20.10
N LEU A 637 -6.96 21.42 19.87
CA LEU A 637 -6.07 22.59 19.86
C LEU A 637 -6.45 23.60 18.77
N ILE A 638 -6.81 23.13 17.58
CA ILE A 638 -7.31 24.00 16.50
C ILE A 638 -8.64 24.64 16.91
N SER A 639 -9.55 23.89 17.54
CA SER A 639 -10.82 24.42 18.01
C SER A 639 -10.63 25.54 19.05
N GLU A 640 -9.73 25.33 20.02
CA GLU A 640 -9.37 26.34 21.03
C GLU A 640 -8.79 27.61 20.38
N ALA A 641 -7.91 27.45 19.39
CA ALA A 641 -7.32 28.56 18.64
C ALA A 641 -8.36 29.38 17.85
N ASN A 642 -9.47 28.77 17.47
CA ASN A 642 -10.59 29.40 16.76
C ASN A 642 -11.71 29.86 17.70
N HIS A 643 -11.42 29.98 19.00
CA HIS A 643 -12.33 30.49 20.04
C HIS A 643 -13.57 29.64 20.28
N PHE A 644 -13.48 28.32 20.04
CA PHE A 644 -14.58 27.43 20.37
C PHE A 644 -14.60 27.16 21.88
N PRO A 645 -15.76 27.26 22.55
CA PRO A 645 -15.90 26.76 23.90
C PRO A 645 -15.48 25.29 24.01
N LYS A 646 -14.95 24.89 25.18
CA LYS A 646 -14.67 23.47 25.44
C LYS A 646 -15.92 22.63 25.19
N GLU A 647 -15.72 21.44 24.63
CA GLU A 647 -16.80 20.51 24.22
C GLU A 647 -17.65 20.99 23.04
N THR A 648 -17.27 22.04 22.29
CA THR A 648 -18.02 22.41 21.07
C THR A 648 -17.90 21.35 19.99
N LEU A 649 -16.67 20.89 19.72
CA LEU A 649 -16.40 19.76 18.86
C LEU A 649 -16.60 18.45 19.65
N GLU A 650 -17.32 17.51 19.07
CA GLU A 650 -17.50 16.17 19.62
C GLU A 650 -16.84 15.12 18.72
N PHE A 651 -16.21 14.13 19.33
CA PHE A 651 -15.65 12.97 18.63
C PHE A 651 -16.65 11.82 18.71
N TRP A 652 -17.38 11.63 17.61
CA TRP A 652 -18.57 10.78 17.54
C TRP A 652 -18.28 9.32 17.89
N LEU A 653 -17.15 8.78 17.40
CA LEU A 653 -16.77 7.38 17.63
C LEU A 653 -16.43 7.07 19.09
N ARG A 654 -16.07 8.08 19.91
CA ARG A 654 -15.86 7.86 21.36
C ARG A 654 -17.16 7.60 22.14
N HIS A 655 -18.31 7.88 21.52
CA HIS A 655 -19.64 7.73 22.12
C HIS A 655 -20.37 6.46 21.67
N ILE A 656 -19.74 5.63 20.83
CA ILE A 656 -20.35 4.44 20.23
C ILE A 656 -19.62 3.19 20.73
N GLU A 657 -20.37 2.23 21.29
CA GLU A 657 -19.82 0.94 21.77
C GLU A 657 -19.67 -0.12 20.65
N ASP A 658 -20.27 0.12 19.48
CA ASP A 658 -20.32 -0.81 18.33
C ASP A 658 -19.95 -0.07 17.03
N GLU A 659 -18.81 -0.43 16.43
CA GLU A 659 -18.30 0.18 15.18
C GLU A 659 -19.29 0.09 14.01
N SER A 660 -20.23 -0.87 14.02
CA SER A 660 -21.29 -0.97 13.00
C SER A 660 -22.34 0.15 13.08
N ALA A 661 -22.24 1.03 14.09
CA ALA A 661 -23.28 1.97 14.47
C ALA A 661 -22.90 3.46 14.28
N VAL A 662 -21.92 3.77 13.41
CA VAL A 662 -21.46 5.16 13.13
C VAL A 662 -22.60 6.09 12.66
N LEU A 663 -23.65 5.58 12.02
CA LEU A 663 -24.77 6.40 11.57
C LEU A 663 -25.98 6.26 12.50
N GLN A 664 -26.04 7.10 13.54
CA GLN A 664 -27.19 7.23 14.43
C GLN A 664 -27.64 8.68 14.59
N ARG A 665 -28.76 8.90 15.29
CA ARG A 665 -29.25 10.24 15.62
C ARG A 665 -28.33 10.90 16.65
N PRO A 666 -28.10 12.23 16.59
CA PRO A 666 -27.23 12.93 17.55
C PRO A 666 -27.76 12.84 18.99
N LYS A 667 -29.09 12.82 19.14
CA LYS A 667 -29.84 12.55 20.38
C LYS A 667 -31.11 11.81 20.01
N SER A 668 -31.75 11.14 20.98
CA SER A 668 -32.96 10.33 20.75
C SER A 668 -34.09 11.08 20.02
N ASP A 669 -34.22 12.38 20.27
CA ASP A 669 -35.24 13.28 19.71
C ASP A 669 -34.73 14.26 18.63
N LYS A 670 -33.45 14.16 18.21
CA LYS A 670 -32.83 15.10 17.26
C LYS A 670 -32.43 14.42 15.95
N LEU A 671 -32.30 15.24 14.90
CA LEU A 671 -31.89 14.81 13.56
C LEU A 671 -30.78 15.73 13.06
N TRP A 672 -29.97 15.22 12.13
CA TRP A 672 -28.84 15.95 11.55
C TRP A 672 -29.33 17.04 10.58
N SER A 673 -28.64 18.18 10.62
CA SER A 673 -28.82 19.27 9.65
C SER A 673 -28.01 18.99 8.39
N ILE A 674 -26.76 18.53 8.56
CA ILE A 674 -25.85 18.15 7.50
C ILE A 674 -25.15 16.85 7.92
N ILE A 675 -25.03 15.91 6.99
CA ILE A 675 -24.16 14.75 7.11
C ILE A 675 -23.17 14.79 5.94
N ILE A 676 -21.88 14.73 6.24
CA ILE A 676 -20.81 14.70 5.25
C ILE A 676 -20.32 13.27 5.15
N LEU A 677 -20.34 12.71 3.95
CA LEU A 677 -19.83 11.39 3.64
C LEU A 677 -18.61 11.54 2.74
N ASP A 678 -17.57 10.79 3.04
CA ASP A 678 -16.49 10.59 2.10
C ASP A 678 -16.92 9.52 1.08
N VAL A 679 -16.85 9.87 -0.20
CA VAL A 679 -17.39 9.04 -1.30
C VAL A 679 -16.27 8.46 -2.16
N ILE A 680 -15.11 9.12 -2.19
CA ILE A 680 -14.02 8.78 -3.10
C ILE A 680 -12.77 8.55 -2.29
N GLU A 681 -12.25 7.33 -2.35
CA GLU A 681 -10.98 6.97 -1.75
C GLU A 681 -9.82 7.78 -2.39
N PRO A 682 -8.70 7.97 -1.68
CA PRO A 682 -7.49 8.56 -2.27
C PRO A 682 -6.97 7.80 -3.51
N SER A 683 -7.34 6.53 -3.67
CA SER A 683 -7.09 5.70 -4.85
C SER A 683 -7.82 6.19 -6.11
N GLY A 684 -8.86 7.03 -5.95
CA GLY A 684 -9.79 7.46 -7.00
C GLY A 684 -11.00 6.54 -7.18
N LEU A 685 -11.13 5.50 -6.35
CA LEU A 685 -12.27 4.58 -6.35
C LEU A 685 -13.42 5.07 -5.48
N ILE A 686 -14.62 4.54 -5.73
CA ILE A 686 -15.78 4.80 -4.88
C ILE A 686 -15.63 3.96 -3.60
N GLN A 687 -15.81 4.58 -2.44
CA GLN A 687 -15.78 3.88 -1.16
C GLN A 687 -16.79 2.73 -1.13
N GLN A 688 -16.39 1.63 -0.50
CA GLN A 688 -17.29 0.50 -0.25
C GLN A 688 -18.47 0.93 0.65
N GLU A 689 -19.63 0.29 0.45
CA GLU A 689 -20.85 0.50 1.24
C GLU A 689 -21.40 1.94 1.25
N ILE A 690 -20.90 2.83 0.39
CA ILE A 690 -21.32 4.24 0.38
C ILE A 690 -22.82 4.43 0.16
N MET A 691 -23.44 3.52 -0.61
CA MET A 691 -24.89 3.54 -0.86
C MET A 691 -25.70 3.18 0.38
N GLU A 692 -25.21 2.24 1.19
CA GLU A 692 -25.82 1.89 2.45
C GLU A 692 -25.67 3.06 3.44
N LYS A 693 -24.45 3.61 3.57
CA LYS A 693 -24.18 4.81 4.38
C LYS A 693 -25.08 5.99 3.99
N ALA A 694 -25.28 6.23 2.70
CA ALA A 694 -26.16 7.28 2.19
C ALA A 694 -27.65 7.02 2.50
N ALA A 695 -28.12 5.78 2.32
CA ALA A 695 -29.49 5.38 2.62
C ALA A 695 -29.83 5.54 4.11
N ILE A 696 -28.93 5.13 5.01
CA ILE A 696 -29.08 5.29 6.46
C ILE A 696 -29.06 6.78 6.81
N SER A 697 -28.08 7.53 6.30
CA SER A 697 -27.93 8.97 6.52
C SER A 697 -29.19 9.75 6.15
N ARG A 698 -29.87 9.35 5.06
CA ARG A 698 -31.12 9.98 4.64
C ARG A 698 -32.23 9.90 5.69
N CYS A 699 -32.29 8.81 6.44
CA CYS A 699 -33.27 8.58 7.50
C CYS A 699 -32.98 9.38 8.78
N LEU A 700 -31.77 9.94 8.89
CA LEU A 700 -31.30 10.66 10.07
C LEU A 700 -31.29 12.18 9.89
N LEU A 701 -31.70 12.69 8.73
CA LEU A 701 -31.75 14.13 8.43
C LEU A 701 -33.06 14.79 8.86
N GLN A 702 -32.97 16.02 9.36
CA GLN A 702 -34.13 16.88 9.60
C GLN A 702 -34.77 17.35 8.28
N SER A 703 -35.96 17.93 8.36
CA SER A 703 -36.61 18.55 7.19
C SER A 703 -35.72 19.65 6.60
N GLY A 704 -35.38 19.54 5.31
CA GLY A 704 -34.48 20.46 4.62
C GLY A 704 -32.98 20.18 4.82
N GLY A 705 -32.62 19.22 5.67
CA GLY A 705 -31.23 18.78 5.86
C GLY A 705 -30.65 18.12 4.60
N LYS A 706 -29.32 18.06 4.52
CA LYS A 706 -28.59 17.62 3.32
C LYS A 706 -27.47 16.63 3.62
N ILE A 707 -27.28 15.67 2.71
CA ILE A 707 -26.06 14.86 2.62
C ILE A 707 -25.08 15.58 1.69
N PHE A 708 -23.81 15.65 2.07
CA PHE A 708 -22.72 16.10 1.21
C PHE A 708 -21.74 14.96 0.89
N PRO A 709 -21.32 14.82 -0.38
CA PRO A 709 -21.89 15.48 -1.57
C PRO A 709 -23.35 15.02 -1.84
N GLN A 710 -24.16 15.85 -2.52
CA GLN A 710 -25.55 15.48 -2.84
C GLN A 710 -25.65 14.46 -3.98
N TYR A 711 -24.68 14.47 -4.88
CA TYR A 711 -24.53 13.52 -5.98
C TYR A 711 -23.07 13.52 -6.43
N VAL A 712 -22.66 12.45 -7.11
CA VAL A 712 -21.33 12.31 -7.71
C VAL A 712 -21.49 12.03 -9.20
N LEU A 713 -20.67 12.69 -10.02
CA LEU A 713 -20.60 12.46 -11.46
C LEU A 713 -19.27 11.80 -11.78
N MET A 714 -19.31 10.62 -12.39
CA MET A 714 -18.13 9.90 -12.84
C MET A 714 -17.91 10.14 -14.33
N PHE A 715 -16.73 10.62 -14.67
CA PHE A 715 -16.32 10.91 -16.05
C PHE A 715 -15.29 9.89 -16.53
N GLY A 716 -15.54 9.28 -17.69
CA GLY A 716 -14.59 8.41 -18.38
C GLY A 716 -14.00 9.10 -19.61
N MET A 717 -12.75 8.76 -19.94
CA MET A 717 -12.11 9.19 -21.17
C MET A 717 -11.34 8.03 -21.80
N LEU A 718 -11.65 7.75 -23.07
CA LEU A 718 -10.88 6.81 -23.88
C LEU A 718 -9.56 7.45 -24.25
N VAL A 719 -8.47 6.72 -24.01
CA VAL A 719 -7.10 7.18 -24.24
C VAL A 719 -6.28 6.05 -24.84
N GLU A 720 -5.40 6.39 -25.77
CA GLU A 720 -4.33 5.50 -26.21
C GLU A 720 -3.07 5.87 -25.41
N SER A 721 -2.48 4.90 -24.70
CA SER A 721 -1.26 5.11 -23.91
C SER A 721 -0.41 3.85 -23.94
N GLN A 722 0.72 3.93 -24.64
CA GLN A 722 1.69 2.85 -24.70
C GLN A 722 2.31 2.59 -23.32
N THR A 723 2.56 3.64 -22.54
CA THR A 723 3.08 3.55 -21.18
C THR A 723 2.18 2.70 -20.28
N LEU A 724 0.86 2.95 -20.27
CA LEU A 724 -0.05 2.16 -19.44
C LEU A 724 -0.11 0.68 -19.88
N VAL A 725 0.07 0.42 -21.18
CA VAL A 725 0.15 -0.95 -21.71
C VAL A 725 1.41 -1.65 -21.20
N GLU A 726 2.55 -0.97 -21.20
CA GLU A 726 3.83 -1.49 -20.71
C GLU A 726 3.89 -1.64 -19.18
N GLU A 727 3.19 -0.79 -18.44
CA GLU A 727 3.05 -0.89 -16.97
C GLU A 727 2.09 -2.02 -16.54
N SER A 728 1.17 -2.42 -17.43
CA SER A 728 0.16 -3.44 -17.11
C SER A 728 0.48 -4.83 -17.62
N ALA A 729 1.34 -4.95 -18.65
CA ALA A 729 1.65 -6.22 -19.31
C ALA A 729 3.03 -6.21 -19.99
N VAL A 730 3.71 -7.36 -20.01
CA VAL A 730 4.95 -7.56 -20.76
C VAL A 730 4.63 -7.72 -22.25
N GLN A 731 5.33 -6.96 -23.09
CA GLN A 731 5.06 -6.87 -24.52
C GLN A 731 5.89 -7.89 -25.30
N GLY A 732 5.28 -9.03 -25.63
CA GLY A 732 5.91 -10.08 -26.42
C GLY A 732 7.18 -10.66 -25.76
N THR A 733 8.12 -11.12 -26.58
CA THR A 733 9.39 -11.71 -26.12
C THR A 733 10.62 -10.87 -26.47
N GLU A 734 10.46 -9.78 -27.22
CA GLU A 734 11.59 -8.98 -27.69
C GLU A 734 12.28 -8.24 -26.53
N HIS A 735 11.48 -7.68 -25.62
CA HIS A 735 11.96 -6.95 -24.45
C HIS A 735 12.74 -7.85 -23.47
N THR A 736 12.37 -9.13 -23.40
CA THR A 736 13.00 -10.18 -22.59
C THR A 736 14.07 -10.98 -23.35
N LEU A 737 14.56 -10.45 -24.48
CA LEU A 737 15.64 -11.04 -25.29
C LEU A 737 15.34 -12.47 -25.77
N GLY A 738 14.09 -12.71 -26.15
CA GLY A 738 13.59 -13.97 -26.69
C GLY A 738 13.20 -15.00 -25.63
N LEU A 739 13.16 -14.62 -24.34
CA LEU A 739 12.66 -15.48 -23.26
C LEU A 739 11.14 -15.46 -23.20
N ASN A 740 10.54 -16.64 -23.11
CA ASN A 740 9.09 -16.79 -23.04
C ASN A 740 8.59 -16.53 -21.61
N ILE A 741 8.38 -15.25 -21.26
CA ILE A 741 7.96 -14.80 -19.92
C ILE A 741 6.54 -14.22 -19.95
N ALA A 742 6.22 -13.40 -20.96
CA ALA A 742 4.96 -12.69 -21.07
C ALA A 742 3.69 -13.56 -20.89
N PRO A 743 3.58 -14.78 -21.47
CA PRO A 743 2.37 -15.60 -21.31
C PRO A 743 2.08 -16.05 -19.87
N PHE A 744 3.08 -16.00 -18.99
CA PHE A 744 2.96 -16.42 -17.60
C PHE A 744 2.64 -15.21 -16.72
N ILE A 745 3.48 -14.17 -16.76
CA ILE A 745 3.28 -12.99 -15.91
C ILE A 745 2.06 -12.15 -16.32
N ASN A 746 1.69 -12.14 -17.60
CA ASN A 746 0.50 -11.41 -18.05
C ASN A 746 -0.82 -12.07 -17.61
N GLN A 747 -0.77 -13.26 -16.98
CA GLN A 747 -1.96 -13.79 -16.31
C GLN A 747 -2.37 -12.89 -15.12
N PHE A 748 -1.43 -12.14 -14.55
CA PHE A 748 -1.63 -11.19 -13.45
C PHE A 748 -1.87 -9.74 -13.94
N GLN A 749 -2.10 -9.54 -15.25
CA GLN A 749 -2.44 -8.24 -15.82
C GLN A 749 -3.84 -7.79 -15.38
N LYS A 750 -4.09 -6.48 -15.36
CA LYS A 750 -5.40 -5.91 -15.04
C LYS A 750 -6.26 -5.80 -16.31
N GLU A 751 -7.58 -6.01 -16.21
CA GLU A 751 -8.48 -5.51 -17.25
C GLU A 751 -8.51 -3.97 -17.25
N ARG A 752 -8.67 -3.37 -18.44
CA ARG A 752 -8.43 -1.95 -18.78
C ARG A 752 -9.30 -0.90 -18.07
N GLY A 753 -9.95 -1.20 -16.94
CA GLY A 753 -11.00 -0.37 -16.34
C GLY A 753 -10.77 0.11 -14.90
N GLN A 754 -9.78 -0.39 -14.17
CA GLN A 754 -9.60 -0.08 -12.76
C GLN A 754 -8.25 0.64 -12.55
N ASP A 755 -8.26 1.74 -11.82
CA ASP A 755 -7.18 2.68 -11.47
C ASP A 755 -6.48 3.42 -12.61
N LYS A 756 -6.82 4.72 -12.70
CA LYS A 756 -5.89 5.74 -13.19
C LYS A 756 -5.84 6.84 -12.14
N THR A 757 -4.72 6.95 -11.44
CA THR A 757 -4.32 8.22 -10.86
C THR A 757 -4.04 9.18 -12.03
N SER A 758 -4.97 10.10 -12.25
CA SER A 758 -4.87 11.09 -13.31
C SER A 758 -3.96 12.24 -12.88
N SER A 759 -2.67 12.20 -13.23
CA SER A 759 -1.88 13.43 -13.24
C SER A 759 -0.70 13.49 -14.22
N SER A 760 -0.25 12.38 -14.84
CA SER A 760 1.03 12.41 -15.58
C SER A 760 1.03 11.88 -17.02
N SER A 761 -0.09 11.44 -17.60
CA SER A 761 -0.14 11.02 -19.02
C SER A 761 -0.92 11.99 -19.90
N ILE A 762 -0.38 12.32 -21.08
CA ILE A 762 -1.01 13.18 -22.10
C ILE A 762 -1.63 12.28 -23.17
N PRO A 763 -2.97 12.16 -23.27
CA PRO A 763 -3.61 11.40 -24.33
C PRO A 763 -4.38 12.29 -25.33
N THR A 764 -4.44 11.84 -26.58
CA THR A 764 -5.22 12.40 -27.68
C THR A 764 -6.70 12.06 -27.54
N THR A 765 -7.59 13.04 -27.78
CA THR A 765 -8.97 13.04 -27.25
C THR A 765 -10.07 12.75 -28.31
N VAL A 766 -11.03 11.88 -27.97
CA VAL A 766 -12.40 11.83 -28.54
C VAL A 766 -13.39 11.58 -27.39
N ARG A 767 -14.51 12.32 -27.30
CA ARG A 767 -15.40 12.41 -26.11
C ARG A 767 -16.73 11.63 -26.26
N TYR A 768 -17.17 10.82 -25.28
CA TYR A 768 -18.56 10.38 -24.94
C TYR A 768 -18.60 9.60 -23.57
N PRO A 769 -19.77 9.16 -23.03
CA PRO A 769 -20.61 9.78 -21.98
C PRO A 769 -20.30 9.37 -20.50
N ALA A 770 -21.02 9.99 -19.55
CA ALA A 770 -20.83 9.97 -18.09
C ALA A 770 -21.84 9.06 -17.33
N CYS A 771 -21.48 8.65 -16.10
CA CYS A 771 -22.39 8.00 -15.14
C CYS A 771 -22.69 8.96 -13.96
N SER A 772 -23.93 8.96 -13.46
CA SER A 772 -24.36 9.82 -12.35
C SER A 772 -24.92 8.99 -11.20
N GLN A 773 -24.49 9.29 -9.98
CA GLN A 773 -24.98 8.67 -8.76
C GLN A 773 -25.58 9.74 -7.85
N ASP A 774 -26.88 9.65 -7.59
CA ASP A 774 -27.63 10.59 -6.76
C ASP A 774 -27.69 10.08 -5.31
N LEU A 775 -27.13 10.84 -4.37
CA LEU A 775 -27.13 10.52 -2.94
C LEU A 775 -28.32 11.21 -2.21
N GLY A 776 -29.07 12.07 -2.91
CA GLY A 776 -30.20 12.84 -2.40
C GLY A 776 -31.59 12.31 -2.80
N CYS A 777 -31.70 11.53 -3.88
CA CYS A 777 -32.96 10.96 -4.37
C CYS A 777 -32.84 9.48 -4.77
N HIS A 778 -33.36 8.56 -3.95
CA HIS A 778 -33.88 7.30 -4.47
C HIS A 778 -35.31 7.58 -4.97
N SER A 779 -35.48 7.77 -6.27
CA SER A 779 -36.81 7.72 -6.88
C SER A 779 -37.23 6.27 -7.05
N ASP A 780 -38.43 5.97 -6.56
CA ASP A 780 -39.29 4.90 -7.06
C ASP A 780 -39.30 4.95 -8.60
N SER A 781 -38.44 4.15 -9.24
CA SER A 781 -38.44 3.94 -10.68
C SER A 781 -38.60 2.45 -10.99
N ARG A 782 -39.68 1.86 -10.47
CA ARG A 782 -40.44 0.87 -11.23
C ARG A 782 -41.48 1.61 -12.06
N ASN A 783 -41.10 2.02 -13.28
CA ASN A 783 -41.94 2.10 -14.48
C ASN A 783 -41.22 2.94 -15.55
N GLY A 784 -40.81 2.27 -16.64
CA GLY A 784 -40.26 2.91 -17.85
C GLY A 784 -39.27 2.01 -18.55
#